data_AF-A0A397DDP7-F1
#
_entry.id   AF-A0A397DDP7-F1
#
_cell.length_a   1.000
_cell.length_b   1.000
_cell.length_c   1.000
_cell.angle_alpha   90.00
_cell.angle_beta   90.00
_cell.angle_gamma   90.00
#
_symmetry.space_group_name_H-M   'P 1'
#
loop_
_entity.id
_entity.type
_entity.pdbx_description
1 polymer ?
#
loop_
_entity_poly.entity_id
_entity_poly.type
_entity_poly.pdbx_seq_one_letter_code
_entity_poly.pdbx_strand_id
1 'polypeptide(L)'
;MLRCVLKWAVLPVTSLLAAGQSGVFYSPRHIPSFPLEPAATIDVGQIAQAIDADLASIKPYFGVVRTAQATYFGVDIAPIAKKNDLRLYLGVNSGQDSPDSYEDQVAAAIAAVLAYPDTVQAILVGSDNVRPYGEATAADITARVLDLKKRVEVATGSVVPIGTSQRADAWLSLDTDLSALASVVDIIGVETYPYLDPDFSTLDPLALLESTWASLASRYPEDKLLITATGHPTGSENPPVRVELNPENAQLYFVAFAQSTFAGFWAAFFDLRLDDPITRIGMPQVKSFGLVTDAGDSKDMLPSLEFESGAMAQFTPAAAANYPSTIKAILVGNENVIPCGPYKADEIIASINSIRTRIRQGTGRNVAVGTVQRATEWLNPNIRGDMLRLAASSDIIGVNIYPFFDGGYNPNNPLGLLDAIWNQMLALYPASKLRLTEIGYPTGGTAPSFAPKNTPSLQNSVNFYNAFQRWSPKAGGGEAFWYSMFDLRADDTTQPADLEKHFGFLTADTRQRKVANYPLLLQTTPPPAPIPAPTPAPTPAPPPAPVNGPRGPQGVLYSPFHADEYPNDLKNVGAAISLDLQLVRTRFSSIRTEYSNFYRVDVTPFAAAVGLKLTLGVGMTRETWYADQVASAVSAVKYFPRTISALTVGSENAYRGDNFNADDIIAAIRGIKARIPNVKVGTVQRAAEWLNPALRADMVRLSQDCDVIGVTLSLYDTDNLTTPAAVAAAIDQWWRSLAALYPAEKLQLMNIGFPTSGATSAKGNIAGVDQAVSFYNAVRNSAWGQGNSWPTWGADFYDDKPASVSPTKSYGYFTAQRQAKASNFPLTQAC
;
A
#
# COMPACT_ATOMS: atom_id res chain seq x y z
N MET A 1 36.57 -11.84 -47.55
CA MET A 1 36.39 -10.37 -47.38
C MET A 1 34.89 -10.13 -47.43
N LEU A 2 34.14 -9.79 -46.39
CA LEU A 2 34.31 -8.90 -45.23
C LEU A 2 33.46 -9.51 -44.08
N ARG A 3 34.02 -9.73 -42.89
CA ARG A 3 33.23 -9.91 -41.66
C ARG A 3 33.12 -8.52 -41.03
N CYS A 4 31.91 -7.95 -40.99
CA CYS A 4 31.64 -6.74 -40.23
C CYS A 4 31.73 -7.08 -38.73
N VAL A 5 32.81 -6.62 -38.10
CA VAL A 5 32.96 -6.56 -36.65
C VAL A 5 32.23 -5.30 -36.19
N LEU A 6 31.00 -5.44 -35.69
CA LEU A 6 30.39 -4.39 -34.87
C LEU A 6 31.07 -4.48 -33.49
N LYS A 7 32.04 -3.59 -33.24
CA LYS A 7 32.51 -3.30 -31.88
C LYS A 7 31.34 -2.66 -31.12
N TRP A 8 30.76 -3.40 -30.18
CA TRP A 8 29.85 -2.83 -29.20
C TRP A 8 30.62 -1.79 -28.39
N ALA A 9 30.08 -0.57 -28.32
CA ALA A 9 30.62 0.48 -27.48
C ALA A 9 30.53 0.05 -26.01
N VAL A 10 31.60 0.31 -25.25
CA VAL A 10 31.61 0.15 -23.80
C VAL A 10 30.49 1.03 -23.23
N LEU A 11 29.42 0.40 -22.78
CA LEU A 11 28.30 1.06 -22.11
C LEU A 11 28.77 1.47 -20.70
N PRO A 12 28.60 2.74 -20.27
CA PRO A 12 28.98 3.17 -18.91
C PRO A 12 28.16 2.40 -17.86
N VAL A 13 28.70 2.11 -16.67
CA VAL A 13 28.02 1.27 -15.65
C VAL A 13 26.66 1.84 -15.25
N THR A 14 26.48 3.16 -15.34
CA THR A 14 25.21 3.88 -15.17
C THR A 14 24.12 3.53 -16.19
N SER A 15 24.42 2.72 -17.20
CA SER A 15 23.47 2.24 -18.22
C SER A 15 23.04 0.77 -18.07
N LEU A 16 23.68 -0.01 -17.18
CA LEU A 16 23.33 -1.42 -16.91
C LEU A 16 22.16 -1.57 -15.93
N LEU A 17 21.96 -0.57 -15.07
CA LEU A 17 20.73 -0.29 -14.35
C LEU A 17 20.31 1.13 -14.75
N ALA A 18 19.14 1.30 -15.35
CA ALA A 18 18.61 2.65 -15.55
C ALA A 18 18.53 3.34 -14.18
N ALA A 19 18.83 4.64 -14.10
CA ALA A 19 18.73 5.41 -12.85
C ALA A 19 17.38 5.12 -12.15
N GLY A 20 17.43 4.58 -10.93
CA GLY A 20 16.25 4.14 -10.16
C GLY A 20 15.83 2.67 -10.32
N GLN A 21 16.57 1.79 -11.02
CA GLN A 21 16.36 0.34 -10.94
C GLN A 21 17.04 -0.24 -9.69
N SER A 22 16.24 -0.75 -8.75
CA SER A 22 16.70 -1.51 -7.58
C SER A 22 16.56 -3.02 -7.82
N GLY A 23 17.56 -3.79 -7.37
CA GLY A 23 17.56 -5.25 -7.34
C GLY A 23 17.54 -5.78 -5.90
N VAL A 24 17.58 -7.10 -5.77
CA VAL A 24 17.71 -7.76 -4.47
C VAL A 24 18.81 -8.82 -4.49
N PHE A 25 19.51 -8.98 -3.37
CA PHE A 25 20.44 -10.08 -3.17
C PHE A 25 19.68 -11.36 -2.79
N TYR A 26 20.05 -12.46 -3.45
CA TYR A 26 19.47 -13.78 -3.22
C TYR A 26 20.53 -14.76 -2.72
N SER A 27 20.10 -15.61 -1.78
CA SER A 27 20.86 -16.73 -1.24
C SER A 27 19.91 -17.85 -0.83
N PRO A 28 20.18 -19.13 -1.18
CA PRO A 28 19.36 -20.26 -0.78
C PRO A 28 19.48 -20.66 0.70
N ARG A 29 20.28 -19.94 1.51
CA ARG A 29 20.57 -20.29 2.92
C ARG A 29 19.36 -20.22 3.86
N HIS A 30 18.26 -19.62 3.45
CA HIS A 30 17.00 -19.67 4.20
C HIS A 30 16.32 -21.05 4.14
N ILE A 31 16.70 -21.90 3.17
CA ILE A 31 16.10 -23.21 2.97
C ILE A 31 16.63 -24.19 4.05
N PRO A 32 15.77 -24.93 4.78
CA PRO A 32 16.20 -25.89 5.80
C PRO A 32 17.16 -26.98 5.30
N SER A 33 17.08 -27.36 4.02
CA SER A 33 17.99 -28.30 3.37
C SER A 33 19.33 -27.68 2.92
N PHE A 34 19.67 -26.47 3.38
CA PHE A 34 20.88 -25.74 2.98
C PHE A 34 21.61 -25.05 4.17
N PRO A 35 22.94 -25.17 4.32
CA PRO A 35 23.80 -26.22 3.76
C PRO A 35 23.63 -27.51 4.58
N LEU A 36 23.75 -28.67 3.93
CA LEU A 36 23.77 -29.94 4.63
C LEU A 36 25.16 -30.21 5.20
N GLU A 37 25.20 -30.71 6.44
CA GLU A 37 26.39 -31.30 7.08
C GLU A 37 27.14 -32.25 6.12
N PRO A 38 28.47 -32.38 6.19
CA PRO A 38 29.28 -33.22 5.28
C PRO A 38 28.85 -34.69 5.18
N ALA A 39 27.97 -35.15 6.09
CA ALA A 39 27.47 -36.52 6.21
C ALA A 39 26.09 -36.76 5.55
N ALA A 40 25.39 -35.74 5.06
CA ALA A 40 24.07 -35.89 4.45
C ALA A 40 24.14 -35.96 2.92
N THR A 41 23.28 -36.77 2.31
CA THR A 41 23.20 -36.94 0.85
C THR A 41 22.63 -35.66 0.23
N ILE A 42 23.42 -34.94 -0.57
CA ILE A 42 22.99 -33.74 -1.28
C ILE A 42 21.98 -34.12 -2.37
N ASP A 43 20.74 -33.63 -2.25
CA ASP A 43 19.72 -33.76 -3.29
C ASP A 43 19.72 -32.51 -4.20
N VAL A 44 20.48 -32.59 -5.29
CA VAL A 44 20.62 -31.53 -6.30
C VAL A 44 19.27 -31.15 -6.92
N GLY A 45 18.34 -32.12 -7.05
CA GLY A 45 17.02 -31.90 -7.62
C GLY A 45 16.14 -31.05 -6.69
N GLN A 46 16.18 -31.33 -5.39
CA GLN A 46 15.48 -30.55 -4.37
C GLN A 46 16.03 -29.12 -4.26
N ILE A 47 17.36 -28.96 -4.30
CA ILE A 47 18.01 -27.63 -4.28
C ILE A 47 17.57 -26.80 -5.49
N ALA A 48 17.58 -27.38 -6.69
CA ALA A 48 17.15 -26.69 -7.90
C ALA A 48 15.67 -26.29 -7.85
N GLN A 49 14.79 -27.14 -7.31
CA GLN A 49 13.37 -26.83 -7.14
C GLN A 49 13.13 -25.70 -6.13
N ALA A 50 13.89 -25.69 -5.03
CA ALA A 50 13.77 -24.65 -4.02
C ALA A 50 14.25 -23.29 -4.57
N ILE A 51 15.42 -23.24 -5.22
CA ILE A 51 15.91 -22.02 -5.87
C ILE A 51 14.91 -21.51 -6.93
N ASP A 52 14.29 -22.41 -7.69
CA ASP A 52 13.24 -22.03 -8.66
C ASP A 52 12.02 -21.41 -7.99
N ALA A 53 11.55 -21.97 -6.88
CA ALA A 53 10.43 -21.41 -6.11
C ALA A 53 10.76 -20.03 -5.53
N ASP A 54 11.98 -19.85 -5.03
CA ASP A 54 12.45 -18.57 -4.50
C ASP A 54 12.55 -17.50 -5.59
N LEU A 55 13.16 -17.81 -6.72
CA LEU A 55 13.26 -16.88 -7.83
C LEU A 55 11.87 -16.54 -8.42
N ALA A 56 10.93 -17.48 -8.39
CA ALA A 56 9.54 -17.22 -8.76
C ALA A 56 8.83 -16.25 -7.79
N SER A 57 9.14 -16.30 -6.49
CA SER A 57 8.56 -15.39 -5.48
C SER A 57 9.20 -14.00 -5.49
N ILE A 58 10.44 -13.88 -5.96
CA ILE A 58 11.14 -12.60 -6.16
C ILE A 58 10.61 -11.82 -7.36
N LYS A 59 10.29 -12.53 -8.47
CA LYS A 59 9.89 -11.95 -9.75
C LYS A 59 8.82 -10.84 -9.68
N PRO A 60 7.75 -10.94 -8.88
CA PRO A 60 6.72 -9.89 -8.81
C PRO A 60 7.26 -8.53 -8.34
N TYR A 61 8.38 -8.53 -7.61
CA TYR A 61 8.93 -7.34 -6.96
C TYR A 61 10.20 -6.82 -7.65
N PHE A 62 11.03 -7.73 -8.17
CA PHE A 62 12.33 -7.38 -8.74
C PHE A 62 12.55 -8.03 -10.10
N GLY A 63 13.14 -7.27 -11.03
CA GLY A 63 13.54 -7.78 -12.35
C GLY A 63 15.02 -8.17 -12.46
N VAL A 64 15.79 -8.00 -11.38
CA VAL A 64 17.23 -8.30 -11.34
C VAL A 64 17.62 -8.79 -9.95
N VAL A 65 18.45 -9.83 -9.93
CA VAL A 65 18.94 -10.49 -8.71
C VAL A 65 20.46 -10.49 -8.70
N ARG A 66 21.05 -10.22 -7.54
CA ARG A 66 22.47 -10.45 -7.28
C ARG A 66 22.65 -11.74 -6.50
N THR A 67 23.65 -12.53 -6.85
CA THR A 67 24.03 -13.74 -6.12
C THR A 67 25.47 -13.63 -5.60
N ALA A 68 25.82 -14.40 -4.59
CA ALA A 68 27.21 -14.52 -4.16
C ALA A 68 27.99 -15.56 -4.98
N GLN A 69 27.27 -16.48 -5.62
CA GLN A 69 27.83 -17.65 -6.31
C GLN A 69 27.08 -17.91 -7.63
N ALA A 70 27.76 -18.58 -8.55
CA ALA A 70 27.25 -18.94 -9.87
C ALA A 70 26.60 -20.34 -9.86
N THR A 71 27.12 -21.21 -9.01
CA THR A 71 26.57 -22.54 -8.71
C THR A 71 26.46 -22.72 -7.20
N TYR A 72 25.46 -23.50 -6.78
CA TYR A 72 25.27 -23.92 -5.41
C TYR A 72 25.13 -25.45 -5.37
N PHE A 73 26.16 -26.17 -4.92
CA PHE A 73 26.22 -27.64 -4.89
C PHE A 73 25.97 -28.25 -6.28
N GLY A 74 26.57 -27.67 -7.31
CA GLY A 74 26.38 -28.08 -8.71
C GLY A 74 25.07 -27.64 -9.36
N VAL A 75 24.26 -26.81 -8.70
CA VAL A 75 23.07 -26.19 -9.31
C VAL A 75 23.42 -24.82 -9.86
N ASP A 76 23.50 -24.70 -11.18
CA ASP A 76 23.68 -23.43 -11.89
C ASP A 76 22.46 -22.52 -11.72
N ILE A 77 22.66 -21.26 -11.29
CA ILE A 77 21.55 -20.33 -11.06
C ILE A 77 21.02 -19.67 -12.34
N ALA A 78 21.86 -19.53 -13.36
CA ALA A 78 21.50 -18.81 -14.60
C ALA A 78 20.34 -19.44 -15.40
N PRO A 79 20.26 -20.78 -15.58
CA PRO A 79 19.08 -21.41 -16.18
C PRO A 79 17.78 -21.11 -15.42
N ILE A 80 17.83 -21.12 -14.09
CA ILE A 80 16.66 -20.91 -13.21
C ILE A 80 16.23 -19.43 -13.26
N ALA A 81 17.17 -18.50 -13.23
CA ALA A 81 16.89 -17.08 -13.40
C ALA A 81 16.28 -16.78 -14.77
N LYS A 82 16.83 -17.38 -15.85
CA LYS A 82 16.27 -17.25 -17.20
C LYS A 82 14.83 -17.76 -17.25
N LYS A 83 14.54 -18.92 -16.65
CA LYS A 83 13.19 -19.49 -16.56
C LYS A 83 12.21 -18.53 -15.87
N ASN A 84 12.67 -17.84 -14.82
CA ASN A 84 11.86 -16.90 -14.06
C ASN A 84 11.85 -15.47 -14.64
N ASP A 85 12.46 -15.25 -15.81
CA ASP A 85 12.56 -13.93 -16.46
C ASP A 85 13.28 -12.88 -15.58
N LEU A 86 14.29 -13.33 -14.84
CA LEU A 86 15.14 -12.50 -14.00
C LEU A 86 16.51 -12.30 -14.66
N ARG A 87 17.05 -11.08 -14.52
CA ARG A 87 18.43 -10.75 -14.87
C ARG A 87 19.36 -10.99 -13.68
N LEU A 88 20.65 -11.22 -13.94
CA LEU A 88 21.64 -11.60 -12.93
C LEU A 88 22.85 -10.67 -12.88
N TYR A 89 23.19 -10.26 -11.66
CA TYR A 89 24.55 -9.92 -11.24
C TYR A 89 25.13 -11.16 -10.58
N LEU A 90 25.80 -11.98 -11.40
CA LEU A 90 26.23 -13.32 -11.04
C LEU A 90 27.47 -13.26 -10.15
N GLY A 91 27.40 -13.79 -8.93
CA GLY A 91 28.56 -13.87 -8.07
C GLY A 91 29.50 -15.01 -8.46
N VAL A 92 30.81 -14.82 -8.32
CA VAL A 92 31.82 -15.88 -8.40
C VAL A 92 32.67 -15.77 -7.14
N ASN A 93 32.43 -16.64 -6.17
CA ASN A 93 33.15 -16.66 -4.90
C ASN A 93 33.60 -18.08 -4.57
N SER A 94 34.74 -18.21 -3.89
CA SER A 94 35.29 -19.50 -3.45
C SER A 94 35.97 -19.31 -2.09
N GLY A 95 35.60 -20.11 -1.09
CA GLY A 95 36.04 -19.95 0.29
C GLY A 95 35.22 -20.81 1.26
N GLN A 96 35.32 -20.57 2.57
CA GLN A 96 34.61 -21.35 3.61
C GLN A 96 33.08 -21.43 3.41
N ASP A 97 32.48 -20.41 2.80
CA ASP A 97 31.02 -20.33 2.55
C ASP A 97 30.58 -20.78 1.14
N SER A 98 31.51 -21.23 0.27
CA SER A 98 31.15 -21.80 -1.04
C SER A 98 31.27 -23.32 -0.99
N PRO A 99 30.19 -24.06 -1.32
CA PRO A 99 30.24 -25.51 -1.39
C PRO A 99 31.00 -26.03 -2.61
N ASP A 100 31.16 -25.21 -3.64
CA ASP A 100 31.79 -25.59 -4.91
C ASP A 100 33.19 -24.97 -5.05
N SER A 101 34.06 -25.60 -5.85
CA SER A 101 35.42 -25.08 -6.04
C SER A 101 35.41 -23.78 -6.86
N TYR A 102 36.50 -23.00 -6.80
CA TYR A 102 36.64 -21.83 -7.66
C TYR A 102 36.50 -22.17 -9.15
N GLU A 103 37.01 -23.32 -9.57
CA GLU A 103 36.93 -23.76 -10.97
C GLU A 103 35.50 -24.12 -11.37
N ASP A 104 34.70 -24.70 -10.49
CA ASP A 104 33.27 -24.96 -10.73
C ASP A 104 32.50 -23.65 -10.89
N GLN A 105 32.77 -22.66 -10.04
CA GLN A 105 32.17 -21.32 -10.11
C GLN A 105 32.52 -20.60 -11.43
N VAL A 106 33.78 -20.70 -11.87
CA VAL A 106 34.24 -20.15 -13.15
C VAL A 106 33.58 -20.87 -14.33
N ALA A 107 33.50 -22.20 -14.29
CA ALA A 107 32.84 -22.99 -15.33
C ALA A 107 31.35 -22.62 -15.47
N ALA A 108 30.62 -22.54 -14.35
CA ALA A 108 29.22 -22.13 -14.31
C ALA A 108 29.03 -20.70 -14.86
N ALA A 109 29.91 -19.76 -14.50
CA ALA A 109 29.85 -18.39 -15.01
C ALA A 109 30.08 -18.30 -16.52
N ILE A 110 31.05 -19.04 -17.06
CA ILE A 110 31.30 -19.11 -18.51
C ILE A 110 30.10 -19.74 -19.23
N ALA A 111 29.56 -20.84 -18.70
CA ALA A 111 28.38 -21.50 -19.25
C ALA A 111 27.16 -20.56 -19.25
N ALA A 112 26.96 -19.80 -18.18
CA ALA A 112 25.88 -18.83 -18.06
C ALA A 112 25.98 -17.72 -19.13
N VAL A 113 27.17 -17.15 -19.35
CA VAL A 113 27.37 -16.11 -20.38
C VAL A 113 27.17 -16.66 -21.79
N LEU A 114 27.59 -17.90 -22.05
CA LEU A 114 27.40 -18.56 -23.35
C LEU A 114 25.92 -18.83 -23.66
N ALA A 115 25.20 -19.40 -22.69
CA ALA A 115 23.84 -19.90 -22.90
C ALA A 115 22.76 -18.82 -22.67
N TYR A 116 23.03 -17.84 -21.79
CA TYR A 116 22.05 -16.84 -21.35
C TYR A 116 22.63 -15.41 -21.34
N PRO A 117 23.17 -14.91 -22.46
CA PRO A 117 23.83 -13.60 -22.52
C PRO A 117 22.91 -12.42 -22.16
N ASP A 118 21.59 -12.52 -22.40
CA ASP A 118 20.63 -11.48 -22.00
C ASP A 118 20.26 -11.53 -20.51
N THR A 119 20.52 -12.67 -19.85
CA THR A 119 20.26 -12.86 -18.42
C THR A 119 21.44 -12.37 -17.59
N VAL A 120 22.68 -12.68 -17.95
CA VAL A 120 23.88 -12.27 -17.19
C VAL A 120 24.26 -10.83 -17.53
N GLN A 121 23.95 -9.90 -16.64
CA GLN A 121 24.25 -8.47 -16.80
C GLN A 121 25.67 -8.12 -16.37
N ALA A 122 26.16 -8.77 -15.32
CA ALA A 122 27.52 -8.59 -14.82
C ALA A 122 27.96 -9.82 -14.01
N ILE A 123 29.27 -9.96 -13.82
CA ILE A 123 29.86 -10.95 -12.93
C ILE A 123 30.62 -10.23 -11.80
N LEU A 124 30.40 -10.63 -10.55
CA LEU A 124 31.06 -10.07 -9.36
C LEU A 124 31.97 -11.13 -8.72
N VAL A 125 33.28 -10.95 -8.85
CA VAL A 125 34.29 -11.84 -8.28
C VAL A 125 34.59 -11.43 -6.84
N GLY A 126 34.28 -12.32 -5.89
CA GLY A 126 34.39 -12.03 -4.46
C GLY A 126 33.25 -11.15 -3.93
N SER A 127 32.88 -11.42 -2.68
CA SER A 127 31.84 -10.71 -1.92
C SER A 127 32.29 -10.61 -0.48
N ASP A 128 32.48 -9.38 0.02
CA ASP A 128 32.84 -9.09 1.41
C ASP A 128 33.98 -9.99 1.94
N ASN A 129 35.05 -10.11 1.16
CA ASN A 129 36.10 -11.10 1.42
C ASN A 129 37.53 -10.55 1.29
N VAL A 130 37.68 -9.24 1.04
CA VAL A 130 38.99 -8.56 1.04
C VAL A 130 39.38 -8.11 2.45
N ARG A 131 40.67 -8.20 2.78
CA ARG A 131 41.24 -7.65 4.03
C ARG A 131 40.90 -6.16 4.20
N PRO A 132 40.72 -5.68 5.45
CA PRO A 132 40.94 -6.38 6.72
C PRO A 132 39.76 -7.26 7.18
N TYR A 133 38.63 -7.26 6.46
CA TYR A 133 37.41 -7.92 6.90
C TYR A 133 37.25 -9.35 6.38
N GLY A 134 37.94 -9.71 5.29
CA GLY A 134 38.03 -11.09 4.83
C GLY A 134 39.46 -11.59 4.70
N GLU A 135 39.59 -12.86 4.31
CA GLU A 135 40.87 -13.57 4.26
C GLU A 135 41.73 -13.20 3.04
N ALA A 136 41.12 -12.76 1.94
CA ALA A 136 41.80 -12.50 0.67
C ALA A 136 42.51 -11.15 0.64
N THR A 137 43.70 -11.10 0.04
CA THR A 137 44.36 -9.83 -0.25
C THR A 137 43.75 -9.17 -1.50
N ALA A 138 43.94 -7.87 -1.65
CA ALA A 138 43.54 -7.16 -2.88
C ALA A 138 44.19 -7.77 -4.14
N ALA A 139 45.42 -8.28 -4.02
CA ALA A 139 46.13 -8.96 -5.10
C ALA A 139 45.47 -10.29 -5.49
N ASP A 140 44.96 -11.05 -4.53
CA ASP A 140 44.27 -12.32 -4.79
C ASP A 140 42.98 -12.09 -5.60
N ILE A 141 42.17 -11.10 -5.20
CA ILE A 141 40.95 -10.75 -5.93
C ILE A 141 41.29 -10.17 -7.31
N THR A 142 42.32 -9.33 -7.41
CA THR A 142 42.82 -8.78 -8.68
C THR A 142 43.20 -9.90 -9.65
N ALA A 143 43.95 -10.90 -9.19
CA ALA A 143 44.37 -12.03 -10.00
C ALA A 143 43.16 -12.85 -10.52
N ARG A 144 42.17 -13.09 -9.64
CA ARG A 144 40.93 -13.82 -10.00
C ARG A 144 40.07 -13.05 -10.99
N VAL A 145 39.95 -11.72 -10.85
CA VAL A 145 39.22 -10.87 -11.82
C VAL A 145 39.89 -10.94 -13.20
N LEU A 146 41.22 -10.79 -13.26
CA LEU A 146 41.96 -10.83 -14.53
C LEU A 146 41.89 -12.21 -15.20
N ASP A 147 42.01 -13.28 -14.40
CA ASP A 147 41.87 -14.65 -14.88
C ASP A 147 40.46 -14.89 -15.47
N LEU A 148 39.40 -14.52 -14.74
CA LEU A 148 38.03 -14.72 -15.22
C LEU A 148 37.74 -13.87 -16.47
N LYS A 149 38.16 -12.60 -16.51
CA LYS A 149 38.03 -11.75 -17.71
C LYS A 149 38.62 -12.44 -18.95
N LYS A 150 39.85 -12.95 -18.82
CA LYS A 150 40.54 -13.65 -19.90
C LYS A 150 39.79 -14.91 -20.32
N ARG A 151 39.36 -15.74 -19.36
CA ARG A 151 38.68 -17.02 -19.66
C ARG A 151 37.31 -16.79 -20.30
N VAL A 152 36.53 -15.82 -19.83
CA VAL A 152 35.22 -15.45 -20.41
C VAL A 152 35.40 -14.90 -21.82
N GLU A 153 36.35 -14.00 -22.05
CA GLU A 153 36.62 -13.46 -23.39
C GLU A 153 37.03 -14.57 -24.37
N VAL A 154 37.95 -15.45 -23.97
CA VAL A 154 38.42 -16.57 -24.80
C VAL A 154 37.29 -17.56 -25.11
N ALA A 155 36.46 -17.90 -24.13
CA ALA A 155 35.43 -18.91 -24.28
C ALA A 155 34.19 -18.39 -25.03
N THR A 156 33.83 -17.12 -24.83
CA THR A 156 32.51 -16.60 -25.25
C THR A 156 32.59 -15.55 -26.36
N GLY A 157 33.73 -14.88 -26.53
CA GLY A 157 33.86 -13.71 -27.39
C GLY A 157 33.04 -12.49 -26.92
N SER A 158 32.37 -12.57 -25.76
CA SER A 158 31.61 -11.48 -25.15
C SER A 158 32.45 -10.71 -24.13
N VAL A 159 32.16 -9.42 -24.01
CA VAL A 159 32.72 -8.52 -22.99
C VAL A 159 31.61 -8.21 -21.99
N VAL A 160 31.31 -9.16 -21.11
CA VAL A 160 30.42 -8.94 -19.96
C VAL A 160 31.18 -8.12 -18.89
N PRO A 161 30.56 -7.12 -18.24
CA PRO A 161 31.21 -6.40 -17.16
C PRO A 161 31.61 -7.33 -16.00
N ILE A 162 32.87 -7.26 -15.57
CA ILE A 162 33.38 -8.04 -14.44
C ILE A 162 33.90 -7.10 -13.35
N GLY A 163 33.33 -7.24 -12.16
CA GLY A 163 33.68 -6.46 -10.97
C GLY A 163 33.94 -7.30 -9.74
N THR A 164 33.89 -6.64 -8.58
CA THR A 164 33.97 -7.26 -7.26
C THR A 164 33.02 -6.53 -6.31
N SER A 165 32.46 -7.21 -5.32
CA SER A 165 31.62 -6.60 -4.27
C SER A 165 32.36 -6.60 -2.94
N GLN A 166 32.68 -5.44 -2.39
CA GLN A 166 33.39 -5.32 -1.12
C GLN A 166 32.75 -4.24 -0.24
N ARG A 167 32.99 -4.31 1.06
CA ARG A 167 32.48 -3.31 2.01
C ARG A 167 33.02 -1.91 1.71
N ALA A 168 32.18 -0.90 1.93
CA ALA A 168 32.55 0.49 1.78
C ALA A 168 33.74 0.90 2.67
N ASP A 169 33.82 0.37 3.89
CA ASP A 169 34.93 0.62 4.81
C ASP A 169 36.25 -0.03 4.35
N ALA A 170 36.22 -1.15 3.62
CA ALA A 170 37.40 -1.69 2.95
C ALA A 170 37.90 -0.78 1.83
N TRP A 171 36.98 -0.26 0.99
CA TRP A 171 37.29 0.70 -0.07
C TRP A 171 37.84 2.03 0.46
N LEU A 172 37.39 2.47 1.64
CA LEU A 172 37.79 3.72 2.26
C LEU A 172 38.94 3.57 3.27
N SER A 173 39.35 2.34 3.59
CA SER A 173 40.42 2.06 4.54
C SER A 173 41.72 2.76 4.14
N LEU A 174 42.44 3.27 5.14
CA LEU A 174 43.81 3.77 4.95
C LEU A 174 44.85 2.66 5.06
N ASP A 175 44.48 1.51 5.63
CA ASP A 175 45.37 0.38 5.87
C ASP A 175 45.44 -0.59 4.68
N THR A 176 44.49 -0.49 3.74
CA THR A 176 44.42 -1.33 2.54
C THR A 176 44.22 -0.47 1.29
N ASP A 177 45.21 -0.46 0.39
CA ASP A 177 45.08 0.21 -0.91
C ASP A 177 44.38 -0.69 -1.93
N LEU A 178 43.14 -0.35 -2.29
CA LEU A 178 42.36 -1.06 -3.32
C LEU A 178 42.43 -0.40 -4.70
N SER A 179 43.30 0.61 -4.91
CA SER A 179 43.42 1.32 -6.19
C SER A 179 43.82 0.40 -7.35
N ALA A 180 44.71 -0.56 -7.09
CA ALA A 180 45.10 -1.56 -8.09
C ALA A 180 43.91 -2.45 -8.50
N LEU A 181 43.11 -2.89 -7.54
CA LEU A 181 41.89 -3.67 -7.80
C LEU A 181 40.84 -2.84 -8.56
N ALA A 182 40.60 -1.60 -8.13
CA ALA A 182 39.70 -0.64 -8.78
C ALA A 182 40.09 -0.37 -10.25
N SER A 183 41.37 -0.41 -10.57
CA SER A 183 41.87 -0.17 -11.93
C SER A 183 41.53 -1.28 -12.91
N VAL A 184 41.43 -2.54 -12.44
CA VAL A 184 41.21 -3.71 -13.30
C VAL A 184 39.75 -4.13 -13.43
N VAL A 185 38.88 -3.72 -12.51
CA VAL A 185 37.44 -4.05 -12.54
C VAL A 185 36.66 -3.09 -13.43
N ASP A 186 35.57 -3.60 -14.01
CA ASP A 186 34.57 -2.77 -14.70
C ASP A 186 33.55 -2.20 -13.70
N ILE A 187 33.31 -2.92 -12.60
CA ILE A 187 32.38 -2.53 -11.53
C ILE A 187 33.11 -2.57 -10.18
N ILE A 188 33.07 -1.46 -9.47
CA ILE A 188 33.46 -1.31 -8.06
C ILE A 188 32.17 -1.48 -7.24
N GLY A 189 31.90 -2.70 -6.82
CA GLY A 189 30.73 -3.05 -6.02
C GLY A 189 30.95 -2.68 -4.56
N VAL A 190 30.00 -1.93 -4.02
CA VAL A 190 30.03 -1.36 -2.67
C VAL A 190 28.91 -1.96 -1.83
N GLU A 191 29.30 -2.62 -0.74
CA GLU A 191 28.37 -3.02 0.32
C GLU A 191 28.40 -1.97 1.44
N THR A 192 27.26 -1.36 1.74
CA THR A 192 27.15 -0.30 2.76
C THR A 192 25.92 -0.53 3.63
N TYR A 193 26.09 -0.39 4.94
CA TYR A 193 25.06 -0.71 5.92
C TYR A 193 24.95 0.40 6.96
N PRO A 194 24.19 1.47 6.68
CA PRO A 194 24.11 2.65 7.56
C PRO A 194 23.70 2.37 9.00
N TYR A 195 22.93 1.30 9.27
CA TYR A 195 22.51 0.94 10.62
C TYR A 195 23.68 0.62 11.59
N LEU A 196 24.88 0.36 11.05
CA LEU A 196 26.09 0.13 11.83
C LEU A 196 26.70 1.42 12.39
N ASP A 197 26.32 2.58 11.85
CA ASP A 197 26.87 3.88 12.21
C ASP A 197 25.99 4.57 13.26
N PRO A 198 26.57 5.13 14.35
CA PRO A 198 25.80 5.83 15.38
C PRO A 198 25.06 7.07 14.88
N ASP A 199 25.48 7.67 13.76
CA ASP A 199 24.88 8.88 13.21
C ASP A 199 23.70 8.58 12.27
N PHE A 200 23.28 7.32 12.15
CA PHE A 200 22.09 6.97 11.37
C PHE A 200 20.84 7.66 11.93
N SER A 201 20.10 8.32 11.05
CA SER A 201 18.90 9.06 11.40
C SER A 201 17.73 8.66 10.52
N THR A 202 16.61 8.34 11.14
CA THR A 202 15.34 8.10 10.45
C THR A 202 14.74 9.35 9.81
N LEU A 203 15.21 10.55 10.22
CA LEU A 203 14.82 11.85 9.63
C LEU A 203 15.55 12.13 8.30
N ASP A 204 16.70 11.48 8.10
CA ASP A 204 17.46 11.53 6.85
C ASP A 204 18.11 10.16 6.57
N PRO A 205 17.29 9.15 6.22
CA PRO A 205 17.70 7.75 6.19
C PRO A 205 18.83 7.46 5.20
N LEU A 206 19.05 8.32 4.19
CA LEU A 206 20.09 8.16 3.17
C LEU A 206 21.36 8.97 3.44
N ALA A 207 21.39 9.84 4.45
CA ALA A 207 22.52 10.76 4.69
C ALA A 207 23.89 10.05 4.74
N LEU A 208 23.95 8.93 5.45
CA LEU A 208 25.18 8.13 5.58
C LEU A 208 25.55 7.40 4.30
N LEU A 209 24.55 6.91 3.54
CA LEU A 209 24.80 6.30 2.25
C LEU A 209 25.35 7.34 1.26
N GLU A 210 24.79 8.55 1.25
CA GLU A 210 25.23 9.66 0.42
C GLU A 210 26.65 10.14 0.79
N SER A 211 26.96 10.27 2.08
CA SER A 211 28.29 10.69 2.54
C SER A 211 29.35 9.63 2.21
N THR A 212 29.00 8.36 2.37
CA THR A 212 29.83 7.22 1.97
C THR A 212 30.06 7.24 0.46
N TRP A 213 29.01 7.45 -0.34
CA TRP A 213 29.10 7.52 -1.80
C TRP A 213 30.00 8.68 -2.25
N ALA A 214 29.83 9.88 -1.70
CA ALA A 214 30.67 11.04 -2.02
C ALA A 214 32.15 10.78 -1.70
N SER A 215 32.42 10.11 -0.56
CA SER A 215 33.77 9.72 -0.17
C SER A 215 34.38 8.73 -1.17
N LEU A 216 33.60 7.74 -1.63
CA LEU A 216 34.03 6.76 -2.62
C LEU A 216 34.27 7.42 -3.99
N ALA A 217 33.34 8.24 -4.47
CA ALA A 217 33.43 8.97 -5.74
C ALA A 217 34.61 9.96 -5.77
N SER A 218 35.08 10.44 -4.62
CA SER A 218 36.28 11.27 -4.53
C SER A 218 37.58 10.49 -4.73
N ARG A 219 37.57 9.16 -4.52
CA ARG A 219 38.74 8.28 -4.59
C ARG A 219 38.77 7.39 -5.82
N TYR A 220 37.60 7.00 -6.32
CA TYR A 220 37.43 6.03 -7.40
C TYR A 220 36.56 6.59 -8.52
N PRO A 221 36.68 6.08 -9.77
CA PRO A 221 35.84 6.50 -10.87
C PRO A 221 34.36 6.25 -10.55
N GLU A 222 33.57 7.33 -10.43
CA GLU A 222 32.16 7.24 -10.06
C GLU A 222 31.34 6.42 -11.07
N ASP A 223 31.73 6.46 -12.34
CA ASP A 223 31.12 5.68 -13.42
C ASP A 223 31.36 4.17 -13.31
N LYS A 224 32.17 3.71 -12.35
CA LYS A 224 32.35 2.28 -12.01
C LYS A 224 31.66 1.88 -10.71
N LEU A 225 31.23 2.83 -9.88
CA LEU A 225 30.64 2.53 -8.57
C LEU A 225 29.22 1.94 -8.72
N LEU A 226 28.91 0.94 -7.89
CA LEU A 226 27.59 0.37 -7.79
C LEU A 226 27.31 -0.10 -6.35
N ILE A 227 26.15 0.24 -5.80
CA ILE A 227 25.71 -0.33 -4.53
C ILE A 227 25.32 -1.79 -4.76
N THR A 228 26.16 -2.73 -4.33
CA THR A 228 25.93 -4.16 -4.50
C THR A 228 25.28 -4.83 -3.30
N ALA A 229 25.24 -4.16 -2.14
CA ALA A 229 24.35 -4.51 -1.04
C ALA A 229 24.12 -3.30 -0.13
N THR A 230 22.88 -3.12 0.30
CA THR A 230 22.50 -2.19 1.37
C THR A 230 21.24 -2.65 2.06
N GLY A 231 21.07 -2.33 3.34
CA GLY A 231 19.87 -2.73 4.07
C GLY A 231 19.87 -2.29 5.52
N HIS A 232 18.70 -2.43 6.14
CA HIS A 232 18.49 -2.20 7.56
C HIS A 232 17.70 -3.39 8.14
N PRO A 233 18.19 -4.06 9.20
CA PRO A 233 17.51 -5.23 9.76
C PRO A 233 16.21 -4.90 10.49
N THR A 234 15.29 -5.87 10.58
CA THR A 234 13.99 -5.73 11.26
C THR A 234 13.94 -6.31 12.68
N GLY A 235 14.97 -7.01 13.18
CA GLY A 235 14.85 -7.82 14.39
C GLY A 235 16.12 -7.95 15.26
N SER A 236 15.86 -8.30 16.53
CA SER A 236 16.69 -8.12 17.73
C SER A 236 17.77 -9.20 17.98
N GLU A 237 18.62 -9.49 17.02
CA GLU A 237 19.89 -10.12 17.42
C GLU A 237 20.68 -9.10 18.24
N ASN A 238 21.44 -9.56 19.21
CA ASN A 238 21.99 -8.75 20.31
C ASN A 238 23.49 -8.38 20.12
N PRO A 239 23.97 -7.86 18.96
CA PRO A 239 25.27 -7.24 18.88
C PRO A 239 25.20 -5.79 19.41
N PRO A 240 26.35 -5.15 19.69
CA PRO A 240 26.39 -3.74 20.09
C PRO A 240 26.05 -2.83 18.89
N VAL A 241 24.79 -2.82 18.47
CA VAL A 241 24.22 -1.83 17.54
C VAL A 241 23.64 -0.69 18.36
N ARG A 242 23.94 0.56 17.94
CA ARG A 242 23.51 1.77 18.65
C ARG A 242 22.16 2.33 18.17
N VAL A 243 21.60 1.72 17.12
CA VAL A 243 20.29 2.05 16.52
C VAL A 243 19.34 0.89 16.78
N GLU A 244 18.09 1.22 17.07
CA GLU A 244 17.03 0.22 17.28
C GLU A 244 16.76 -0.56 15.99
N LEU A 245 16.90 -1.89 16.06
CA LEU A 245 16.57 -2.80 14.97
C LEU A 245 15.08 -3.18 15.08
N ASN A 246 14.25 -2.58 14.24
CA ASN A 246 12.81 -2.82 14.20
C ASN A 246 12.27 -2.71 12.76
N PRO A 247 11.06 -3.24 12.51
CA PRO A 247 10.42 -3.16 11.19
C PRO A 247 10.22 -1.72 10.68
N GLU A 248 9.96 -0.76 11.57
CA GLU A 248 9.67 0.63 11.21
C GLU A 248 10.89 1.31 10.58
N ASN A 249 12.06 1.19 11.20
CA ASN A 249 13.32 1.76 10.69
C ASN A 249 13.75 1.07 9.41
N ALA A 250 13.59 -0.26 9.35
CA ALA A 250 13.85 -1.02 8.15
C ALA A 250 12.97 -0.55 6.98
N GLN A 251 11.68 -0.31 7.24
CA GLN A 251 10.75 0.17 6.23
C GLN A 251 11.08 1.59 5.76
N LEU A 252 11.41 2.49 6.68
CA LEU A 252 11.81 3.86 6.32
C LEU A 252 13.04 3.86 5.41
N TYR A 253 14.06 3.06 5.75
CA TYR A 253 15.26 2.96 4.94
C TYR A 253 15.01 2.27 3.59
N PHE A 254 14.24 1.19 3.57
CA PHE A 254 13.85 0.47 2.34
C PHE A 254 13.13 1.40 1.36
N VAL A 255 12.10 2.11 1.83
CA VAL A 255 11.33 3.06 1.02
C VAL A 255 12.22 4.20 0.51
N ALA A 256 13.07 4.75 1.38
CA ALA A 256 13.98 5.82 0.98
C ALA A 256 14.96 5.35 -0.11
N PHE A 257 15.59 4.19 0.06
CA PHE A 257 16.50 3.62 -0.92
C PHE A 257 15.80 3.31 -2.25
N ALA A 258 14.64 2.65 -2.22
CA ALA A 258 13.87 2.27 -3.40
C ALA A 258 13.33 3.47 -4.20
N GLN A 259 13.13 4.63 -3.56
CA GLN A 259 12.70 5.87 -4.22
C GLN A 259 13.87 6.81 -4.55
N SER A 260 15.09 6.50 -4.12
CA SER A 260 16.27 7.31 -4.37
C SER A 260 16.74 7.21 -5.83
N THR A 261 17.71 8.06 -6.17
CA THR A 261 18.42 8.00 -7.46
C THR A 261 19.51 6.93 -7.48
N PHE A 262 19.84 6.32 -6.33
CA PHE A 262 20.83 5.24 -6.28
C PHE A 262 20.27 3.99 -6.94
N ALA A 263 21.04 3.43 -7.87
CA ALA A 263 20.83 2.08 -8.37
C ALA A 263 21.62 1.09 -7.50
N GLY A 264 21.02 -0.05 -7.17
CA GLY A 264 21.70 -1.05 -6.37
C GLY A 264 20.80 -2.15 -5.81
N PHE A 265 21.37 -2.94 -4.90
CA PHE A 265 20.73 -4.15 -4.40
C PHE A 265 20.41 -4.06 -2.92
N TRP A 266 19.16 -4.38 -2.57
CA TRP A 266 18.81 -4.64 -1.17
C TRP A 266 19.47 -5.94 -0.68
N ALA A 267 19.94 -5.95 0.56
CA ALA A 267 20.89 -6.94 1.07
C ALA A 267 20.33 -8.36 1.23
N ALA A 268 19.01 -8.57 1.31
CA ALA A 268 18.44 -9.91 1.22
C ALA A 268 16.94 -9.88 0.90
N PHE A 269 16.48 -10.83 0.07
CA PHE A 269 15.05 -11.08 -0.08
C PHE A 269 14.46 -11.85 1.11
N PHE A 270 15.12 -12.94 1.52
CA PHE A 270 14.72 -13.76 2.67
C PHE A 270 15.57 -13.47 3.90
N ASP A 271 14.97 -13.58 5.09
CA ASP A 271 15.74 -13.70 6.32
C ASP A 271 16.57 -14.99 6.30
N LEU A 272 17.68 -14.99 7.02
CA LEU A 272 18.43 -16.22 7.27
C LEU A 272 17.79 -17.01 8.42
N ARG A 273 17.89 -18.34 8.36
CA ARG A 273 17.42 -19.20 9.45
C ARG A 273 18.19 -18.92 10.74
N LEU A 274 17.50 -18.96 11.87
CA LEU A 274 18.11 -18.76 13.19
C LEU A 274 19.22 -19.77 13.52
N ASP A 275 19.20 -20.96 12.92
CA ASP A 275 20.22 -22.01 13.06
C ASP A 275 21.33 -21.98 11.98
N ASP A 276 21.24 -21.08 10.99
CA ASP A 276 22.29 -20.95 9.98
C ASP A 276 23.63 -20.51 10.62
N PRO A 277 24.76 -21.19 10.32
CA PRO A 277 26.03 -20.97 11.02
C PRO A 277 26.83 -19.76 10.50
N ILE A 278 26.19 -18.79 9.83
CA ILE A 278 26.89 -17.64 9.23
C ILE A 278 27.89 -16.99 10.19
N THR A 279 29.08 -16.71 9.68
CA THR A 279 30.12 -15.94 10.37
C THR A 279 30.56 -14.77 9.49
N ARG A 280 29.90 -13.62 9.62
CA ARG A 280 30.39 -12.36 9.04
C ARG A 280 31.53 -11.80 9.89
N ILE A 281 32.76 -11.84 9.38
CA ILE A 281 33.92 -11.33 10.11
C ILE A 281 33.80 -9.80 10.25
N GLY A 282 33.91 -9.30 11.48
CA GLY A 282 33.86 -7.85 11.75
C GLY A 282 32.50 -7.20 11.49
N MET A 283 31.40 -7.96 11.49
CA MET A 283 30.02 -7.44 11.53
C MET A 283 29.17 -8.16 12.58
N PRO A 284 28.15 -7.48 13.12
CA PRO A 284 26.97 -8.10 13.70
C PRO A 284 26.45 -9.31 12.91
N GLN A 285 26.21 -10.46 13.58
CA GLN A 285 25.59 -11.64 12.96
C GLN A 285 24.07 -11.44 12.87
N VAL A 286 23.64 -10.50 12.03
CA VAL A 286 22.23 -10.18 11.86
C VAL A 286 21.61 -10.97 10.71
N LYS A 287 20.53 -11.69 10.99
CA LYS A 287 19.81 -12.59 10.09
C LYS A 287 18.51 -11.98 9.55
N SER A 288 18.06 -10.89 10.15
CA SER A 288 16.76 -10.24 9.88
C SER A 288 16.77 -9.18 8.77
N PHE A 289 17.61 -9.35 7.73
CA PHE A 289 17.72 -8.42 6.59
C PHE A 289 16.67 -8.62 5.49
N GLY A 290 15.98 -9.77 5.51
CA GLY A 290 15.01 -10.16 4.52
C GLY A 290 13.83 -9.20 4.44
N LEU A 291 13.35 -9.03 3.22
CA LEU A 291 12.07 -8.39 2.91
C LEU A 291 10.89 -9.30 3.27
N VAL A 292 11.14 -10.60 3.34
CA VAL A 292 10.25 -11.65 3.86
C VAL A 292 11.00 -12.49 4.91
N THR A 293 10.28 -13.25 5.72
CA THR A 293 10.87 -14.19 6.69
C THR A 293 11.64 -15.31 5.96
N ASP A 294 12.34 -16.15 6.71
CA ASP A 294 13.03 -17.33 6.16
C ASP A 294 12.06 -18.35 5.55
N ALA A 295 10.82 -18.38 6.05
CA ALA A 295 9.70 -19.15 5.50
C ALA A 295 9.02 -18.48 4.29
N GLY A 296 9.38 -17.24 3.97
CA GLY A 296 8.77 -16.46 2.88
C GLY A 296 7.51 -15.68 3.27
N ASP A 297 7.24 -15.53 4.57
CA ASP A 297 6.09 -14.74 5.05
C ASP A 297 6.37 -13.23 4.94
N SER A 298 5.31 -12.45 4.69
CA SER A 298 5.41 -10.99 4.60
C SER A 298 5.94 -10.38 5.90
N LYS A 299 6.86 -9.42 5.77
CA LYS A 299 7.28 -8.51 6.85
C LYS A 299 6.71 -7.09 6.65
N ASP A 300 5.72 -6.96 5.76
CA ASP A 300 5.05 -5.73 5.34
C ASP A 300 6.00 -4.65 4.77
N MET A 301 7.19 -5.09 4.33
CA MET A 301 8.17 -4.21 3.69
C MET A 301 7.92 -4.07 2.19
N LEU A 302 7.50 -5.15 1.56
CA LEU A 302 7.11 -5.18 0.16
C LEU A 302 5.69 -4.63 0.00
N PRO A 303 5.40 -3.94 -1.13
CA PRO A 303 4.04 -3.51 -1.41
C PRO A 303 3.08 -4.70 -1.35
N SER A 304 1.95 -4.53 -0.67
CA SER A 304 0.93 -5.57 -0.58
C SER A 304 0.43 -5.87 -1.99
N LEU A 305 0.69 -7.10 -2.45
CA LEU A 305 0.14 -7.61 -3.71
C LEU A 305 -1.40 -7.79 -3.64
N GLU A 306 -1.98 -7.51 -2.48
CA GLU A 306 -3.41 -7.65 -2.17
C GLU A 306 -4.27 -6.51 -2.72
N PHE A 307 -3.70 -5.37 -3.12
CA PHE A 307 -4.50 -4.27 -3.71
C PHE A 307 -4.16 -3.88 -5.15
N GLU A 308 -3.04 -4.32 -5.71
CA GLU A 308 -2.78 -4.17 -7.14
C GLU A 308 -2.16 -5.44 -7.72
N SER A 309 -3.00 -6.23 -8.40
CA SER A 309 -2.65 -7.29 -9.36
C SER A 309 -1.80 -8.49 -8.86
N GLY A 310 -2.44 -9.62 -8.55
CA GLY A 310 -1.70 -10.88 -8.47
C GLY A 310 -2.50 -12.11 -8.07
N ALA A 311 -2.58 -12.39 -6.77
CA ALA A 311 -2.96 -13.70 -6.28
C ALA A 311 -4.42 -14.09 -6.62
N MET A 312 -5.39 -13.20 -6.38
CA MET A 312 -6.78 -13.44 -6.80
C MET A 312 -6.98 -13.27 -8.32
N ALA A 313 -6.14 -12.46 -8.97
CA ALA A 313 -6.25 -12.18 -10.41
C ALA A 313 -5.79 -13.35 -11.30
N GLN A 314 -4.85 -14.18 -10.83
CA GLN A 314 -4.43 -15.40 -11.53
C GLN A 314 -5.26 -16.63 -11.11
N PHE A 315 -5.71 -16.69 -9.85
CA PHE A 315 -6.47 -17.84 -9.36
C PHE A 315 -7.82 -18.01 -10.08
N THR A 316 -8.56 -16.92 -10.32
CA THR A 316 -9.91 -17.02 -10.91
C THR A 316 -9.89 -17.47 -12.39
N PRO A 317 -9.04 -16.91 -13.28
CA PRO A 317 -8.91 -17.41 -14.64
C PRO A 317 -8.31 -18.82 -14.71
N ALA A 318 -7.28 -19.13 -13.91
CA ALA A 318 -6.67 -20.47 -13.89
C ALA A 318 -7.64 -21.55 -13.40
N ALA A 319 -8.39 -21.28 -12.32
CA ALA A 319 -9.41 -22.21 -11.83
C ALA A 319 -10.56 -22.39 -12.83
N ALA A 320 -11.00 -21.31 -13.48
CA ALA A 320 -12.03 -21.37 -14.53
C ALA A 320 -11.57 -22.13 -15.79
N ALA A 321 -10.26 -22.10 -16.11
CA ALA A 321 -9.66 -22.88 -17.19
C ALA A 321 -9.55 -24.37 -16.84
N ASN A 322 -9.01 -24.67 -15.66
CA ASN A 322 -8.62 -26.03 -15.27
C ASN A 322 -9.77 -26.88 -14.71
N TYR A 323 -10.80 -26.26 -14.14
CA TYR A 323 -11.92 -26.97 -13.49
C TYR A 323 -13.29 -26.57 -14.04
N PRO A 324 -13.49 -26.71 -15.36
CA PRO A 324 -14.61 -26.12 -16.07
C PRO A 324 -15.99 -26.69 -15.72
N SER A 325 -16.03 -27.94 -15.25
CA SER A 325 -17.24 -28.64 -14.82
C SER A 325 -17.53 -28.47 -13.32
N THR A 326 -16.56 -27.94 -12.56
CA THR A 326 -16.65 -27.81 -11.10
C THR A 326 -17.08 -26.41 -10.70
N ILE A 327 -16.54 -25.38 -11.36
CA ILE A 327 -16.88 -23.98 -11.07
C ILE A 327 -18.23 -23.63 -11.72
N LYS A 328 -19.30 -23.58 -10.90
CA LYS A 328 -20.63 -23.15 -11.35
C LYS A 328 -20.78 -21.64 -11.46
N ALA A 329 -20.18 -20.88 -10.54
CA ALA A 329 -20.30 -19.43 -10.46
C ALA A 329 -19.16 -18.82 -9.63
N ILE A 330 -18.95 -17.53 -9.81
CA ILE A 330 -18.05 -16.71 -8.97
C ILE A 330 -18.89 -15.61 -8.33
N LEU A 331 -18.83 -15.52 -7.01
CA LEU A 331 -19.59 -14.54 -6.24
C LEU A 331 -18.59 -13.56 -5.59
N VAL A 332 -18.72 -12.29 -5.93
CA VAL A 332 -17.81 -11.21 -5.55
C VAL A 332 -18.39 -10.46 -4.37
N GLY A 333 -17.78 -10.62 -3.20
CA GLY A 333 -18.28 -10.06 -1.94
C GLY A 333 -19.41 -10.87 -1.31
N ASN A 334 -19.49 -10.80 0.02
CA ASN A 334 -20.54 -11.39 0.86
C ASN A 334 -20.97 -10.39 1.94
N GLU A 335 -22.23 -9.97 1.94
CA GLU A 335 -22.84 -9.04 2.92
C GLU A 335 -22.07 -7.74 3.13
N ASN A 336 -21.30 -7.35 2.13
CA ASN A 336 -20.28 -6.33 2.23
C ASN A 336 -20.69 -5.02 1.52
N VAL A 337 -21.93 -4.93 1.03
CA VAL A 337 -22.48 -3.69 0.46
C VAL A 337 -22.97 -2.72 1.53
N ILE A 338 -22.67 -1.43 1.36
CA ILE A 338 -23.20 -0.34 2.19
C ILE A 338 -24.74 -0.39 2.19
N PRO A 339 -25.42 -0.20 3.33
CA PRO A 339 -24.92 0.44 4.56
C PRO A 339 -24.22 -0.46 5.57
N CYS A 340 -24.24 -1.78 5.40
CA CYS A 340 -23.79 -2.67 6.46
C CYS A 340 -22.45 -3.34 6.20
N GLY A 341 -21.96 -3.27 4.97
CA GLY A 341 -20.58 -3.56 4.66
C GLY A 341 -19.81 -2.32 4.17
N PRO A 342 -18.50 -2.46 3.93
CA PRO A 342 -17.63 -1.34 3.63
C PRO A 342 -17.62 -0.91 2.15
N TYR A 343 -18.24 -1.68 1.23
CA TYR A 343 -18.12 -1.45 -0.21
C TYR A 343 -19.40 -0.86 -0.82
N LYS A 344 -19.25 0.03 -1.80
CA LYS A 344 -20.34 0.52 -2.63
C LYS A 344 -20.71 -0.51 -3.69
N ALA A 345 -21.97 -0.46 -4.13
CA ALA A 345 -22.43 -1.25 -5.28
C ALA A 345 -21.51 -1.09 -6.50
N ASP A 346 -21.07 0.14 -6.80
CA ASP A 346 -20.23 0.41 -7.98
C ASP A 346 -18.82 -0.22 -7.88
N GLU A 347 -18.25 -0.38 -6.68
CA GLU A 347 -16.96 -1.04 -6.46
C GLU A 347 -17.07 -2.56 -6.66
N ILE A 348 -18.18 -3.14 -6.17
CA ILE A 348 -18.51 -4.55 -6.40
C ILE A 348 -18.80 -4.79 -7.89
N ILE A 349 -19.52 -3.88 -8.56
CA ILE A 349 -19.76 -3.91 -10.02
C ILE A 349 -18.43 -3.88 -10.78
N ALA A 350 -17.52 -2.97 -10.42
CA ALA A 350 -16.20 -2.88 -11.05
C ALA A 350 -15.41 -4.20 -10.90
N SER A 351 -15.48 -4.81 -9.72
CA SER A 351 -14.84 -6.10 -9.44
C SER A 351 -15.48 -7.24 -10.24
N ILE A 352 -16.81 -7.31 -10.32
CA ILE A 352 -17.55 -8.26 -11.16
C ILE A 352 -17.12 -8.13 -12.62
N ASN A 353 -17.08 -6.90 -13.15
CA ASN A 353 -16.72 -6.64 -14.54
C ASN A 353 -15.25 -6.96 -14.83
N SER A 354 -14.34 -6.66 -13.90
CA SER A 354 -12.92 -6.97 -13.99
C SER A 354 -12.70 -8.49 -14.03
N ILE A 355 -13.30 -9.24 -13.11
CA ILE A 355 -13.21 -10.70 -13.06
C ILE A 355 -13.79 -11.32 -14.32
N ARG A 356 -14.98 -10.88 -14.76
CA ARG A 356 -15.62 -11.33 -16.00
C ARG A 356 -14.70 -11.13 -17.20
N THR A 357 -14.10 -9.94 -17.32
CA THR A 357 -13.17 -9.59 -18.40
C THR A 357 -11.94 -10.48 -18.39
N ARG A 358 -11.32 -10.68 -17.23
CA ARG A 358 -10.12 -11.50 -17.08
C ARG A 358 -10.36 -12.97 -17.39
N ILE A 359 -11.48 -13.54 -16.96
CA ILE A 359 -11.85 -14.92 -17.31
C ILE A 359 -12.04 -15.05 -18.81
N ARG A 360 -12.75 -14.09 -19.43
CA ARG A 360 -12.98 -14.11 -20.88
C ARG A 360 -11.67 -14.00 -21.65
N GLN A 361 -10.76 -13.12 -21.24
CA GLN A 361 -9.46 -12.92 -21.89
C GLN A 361 -8.50 -14.10 -21.66
N GLY A 362 -8.42 -14.63 -20.43
CA GLY A 362 -7.48 -15.69 -20.08
C GLY A 362 -7.92 -17.09 -20.50
N THR A 363 -9.23 -17.32 -20.70
CA THR A 363 -9.76 -18.69 -20.94
C THR A 363 -10.69 -18.79 -22.15
N GLY A 364 -11.18 -17.67 -22.69
CA GLY A 364 -12.23 -17.66 -23.72
C GLY A 364 -13.62 -18.05 -23.23
N ARG A 365 -13.79 -18.38 -21.95
CA ARG A 365 -15.05 -18.89 -21.38
C ARG A 365 -15.93 -17.78 -20.83
N ASN A 366 -17.22 -18.09 -20.71
CA ASN A 366 -18.17 -17.34 -19.89
C ASN A 366 -18.48 -18.15 -18.64
N VAL A 367 -18.18 -17.58 -17.47
CA VAL A 367 -18.58 -18.10 -16.16
C VAL A 367 -19.52 -17.07 -15.56
N ALA A 368 -20.61 -17.50 -14.90
CA ALA A 368 -21.53 -16.59 -14.25
C ALA A 368 -20.82 -15.86 -13.09
N VAL A 369 -20.83 -14.53 -13.10
CA VAL A 369 -20.23 -13.69 -12.05
C VAL A 369 -21.30 -12.85 -11.39
N GLY A 370 -21.37 -12.90 -10.06
CA GLY A 370 -22.39 -12.24 -9.26
C GLY A 370 -21.86 -11.71 -7.94
N THR A 371 -22.74 -11.47 -6.99
CA THR A 371 -22.41 -11.05 -5.62
C THR A 371 -23.41 -11.63 -4.63
N VAL A 372 -23.03 -11.73 -3.35
CA VAL A 372 -23.92 -12.16 -2.26
C VAL A 372 -24.15 -11.02 -1.29
N GLN A 373 -25.40 -10.70 -1.01
CA GLN A 373 -25.76 -9.68 -0.01
C GLN A 373 -26.98 -10.14 0.79
N ARG A 374 -27.25 -9.54 1.95
CA ARG A 374 -28.45 -9.89 2.73
C ARG A 374 -29.69 -9.35 2.04
N ALA A 375 -30.82 -10.02 2.28
CA ALA A 375 -32.10 -9.53 1.79
C ALA A 375 -32.43 -8.11 2.30
N THR A 376 -31.91 -7.72 3.48
CA THR A 376 -32.08 -6.35 4.00
C THR A 376 -31.54 -5.31 3.05
N GLU A 377 -30.33 -5.48 2.49
CA GLU A 377 -29.76 -4.54 1.53
C GLU A 377 -30.47 -4.62 0.18
N TRP A 378 -30.73 -5.83 -0.32
CA TRP A 378 -31.44 -6.00 -1.59
C TRP A 378 -32.84 -5.37 -1.59
N LEU A 379 -33.56 -5.44 -0.48
CA LEU A 379 -34.92 -4.91 -0.36
C LEU A 379 -34.96 -3.43 0.06
N ASN A 380 -33.84 -2.88 0.54
CA ASN A 380 -33.79 -1.53 1.09
C ASN A 380 -34.18 -0.48 0.02
N PRO A 381 -35.28 0.27 0.23
CA PRO A 381 -35.73 1.28 -0.74
C PRO A 381 -34.75 2.45 -0.87
N ASN A 382 -33.96 2.75 0.17
CA ASN A 382 -33.04 3.90 0.21
C ASN A 382 -31.83 3.71 -0.71
N ILE A 383 -31.42 2.48 -0.96
CA ILE A 383 -30.31 2.13 -1.88
C ILE A 383 -30.80 1.37 -3.11
N ARG A 384 -32.12 1.38 -3.38
CA ARG A 384 -32.74 0.59 -4.45
C ARG A 384 -32.09 0.81 -5.81
N GLY A 385 -31.76 2.06 -6.13
CA GLY A 385 -31.09 2.40 -7.40
C GLY A 385 -29.72 1.71 -7.53
N ASP A 386 -28.95 1.68 -6.46
CA ASP A 386 -27.62 1.07 -6.43
C ASP A 386 -27.71 -0.46 -6.52
N MET A 387 -28.66 -1.06 -5.78
CA MET A 387 -28.89 -2.50 -5.82
C MET A 387 -29.45 -2.96 -7.16
N LEU A 388 -30.27 -2.15 -7.85
CA LEU A 388 -30.70 -2.43 -9.23
C LEU A 388 -29.52 -2.38 -10.21
N ARG A 389 -28.57 -1.43 -10.07
CA ARG A 389 -27.34 -1.42 -10.90
C ARG A 389 -26.46 -2.63 -10.63
N LEU A 390 -26.32 -3.02 -9.36
CA LEU A 390 -25.55 -4.20 -8.96
C LEU A 390 -26.18 -5.48 -9.50
N ALA A 391 -27.51 -5.62 -9.39
CA ALA A 391 -28.28 -6.72 -9.96
C ALA A 391 -28.20 -6.77 -11.50
N ALA A 392 -28.20 -5.62 -12.17
CA ALA A 392 -28.04 -5.54 -13.61
C ALA A 392 -26.65 -6.05 -14.05
N SER A 393 -25.62 -5.71 -13.28
CA SER A 393 -24.22 -6.10 -13.55
C SER A 393 -23.89 -7.53 -13.13
N SER A 394 -24.74 -8.18 -12.35
CA SER A 394 -24.56 -9.54 -11.85
C SER A 394 -25.29 -10.57 -12.70
N ASP A 395 -24.63 -11.69 -13.00
CA ASP A 395 -25.26 -12.87 -13.61
C ASP A 395 -26.04 -13.69 -12.57
N ILE A 396 -25.58 -13.65 -11.31
CA ILE A 396 -26.21 -14.28 -10.14
C ILE A 396 -26.36 -13.26 -9.02
N ILE A 397 -27.54 -13.25 -8.42
CA ILE A 397 -27.90 -12.44 -7.25
C ILE A 397 -28.01 -13.42 -6.07
N GLY A 398 -26.96 -13.48 -5.25
CA GLY A 398 -26.95 -14.23 -4.00
C GLY A 398 -27.65 -13.46 -2.90
N VAL A 399 -28.58 -14.12 -2.21
CA VAL A 399 -29.40 -13.54 -1.16
C VAL A 399 -29.23 -14.35 0.12
N ASN A 400 -28.76 -13.71 1.18
CA ASN A 400 -28.72 -14.31 2.52
C ASN A 400 -30.00 -13.94 3.27
N ILE A 401 -30.72 -14.95 3.79
CA ILE A 401 -31.99 -14.79 4.49
C ILE A 401 -31.98 -15.65 5.76
N TYR A 402 -32.06 -15.00 6.91
CA TYR A 402 -32.12 -15.67 8.21
C TYR A 402 -33.41 -15.32 8.94
N PRO A 403 -34.48 -16.14 8.82
CA PRO A 403 -35.71 -15.96 9.61
C PRO A 403 -35.44 -15.93 11.12
N PHE A 404 -34.37 -16.59 11.58
CA PHE A 404 -33.94 -16.60 12.98
C PHE A 404 -33.71 -15.20 13.58
N PHE A 405 -33.22 -14.23 12.80
CA PHE A 405 -32.94 -12.88 13.31
C PHE A 405 -34.15 -11.94 13.28
N ASP A 406 -35.32 -12.43 12.88
CA ASP A 406 -36.54 -11.62 12.80
C ASP A 406 -37.50 -11.99 13.95
N GLY A 407 -37.87 -11.00 14.76
CA GLY A 407 -38.80 -11.18 15.89
C GLY A 407 -40.21 -11.63 15.50
N GLY A 408 -40.57 -11.55 14.22
CA GLY A 408 -41.80 -12.07 13.64
C GLY A 408 -41.76 -13.57 13.29
N TYR A 409 -40.65 -14.27 13.53
CA TYR A 409 -40.54 -15.71 13.27
C TYR A 409 -41.60 -16.50 14.04
N ASN A 410 -42.28 -17.40 13.33
CA ASN A 410 -43.30 -18.26 13.89
C ASN A 410 -42.86 -19.72 13.78
N PRO A 411 -42.59 -20.42 14.89
CA PRO A 411 -42.16 -21.82 14.86
C PRO A 411 -43.23 -22.77 14.29
N ASN A 412 -44.52 -22.38 14.30
CA ASN A 412 -45.60 -23.15 13.67
C ASN A 412 -45.70 -22.91 12.14
N ASN A 413 -45.01 -21.89 11.63
CA ASN A 413 -44.86 -21.60 10.21
C ASN A 413 -43.41 -21.20 9.90
N PRO A 414 -42.45 -22.13 10.03
CA PRO A 414 -41.02 -21.82 10.06
C PRO A 414 -40.49 -21.19 8.76
N LEU A 415 -41.13 -21.44 7.61
CA LEU A 415 -40.74 -20.87 6.32
C LEU A 415 -41.51 -19.61 5.93
N GLY A 416 -42.51 -19.19 6.72
CA GLY A 416 -43.38 -18.08 6.35
C GLY A 416 -42.62 -16.77 6.07
N LEU A 417 -41.62 -16.44 6.89
CA LEU A 417 -40.77 -15.27 6.66
C LEU A 417 -39.84 -15.44 5.45
N LEU A 418 -39.26 -16.64 5.28
CA LEU A 418 -38.43 -16.94 4.11
C LEU A 418 -39.23 -16.72 2.82
N ASP A 419 -40.44 -17.27 2.74
CA ASP A 419 -41.32 -17.11 1.59
C ASP A 419 -41.74 -15.64 1.40
N ALA A 420 -42.05 -14.92 2.47
CA ALA A 420 -42.42 -13.51 2.38
C ALA A 420 -41.27 -12.66 1.82
N ILE A 421 -40.05 -12.84 2.33
CA ILE A 421 -38.85 -12.10 1.89
C ILE A 421 -38.48 -12.51 0.45
N TRP A 422 -38.51 -13.80 0.13
CA TRP A 422 -38.22 -14.30 -1.21
C TRP A 422 -39.22 -13.77 -2.25
N ASN A 423 -40.51 -13.68 -1.89
CA ASN A 423 -41.53 -13.10 -2.75
C ASN A 423 -41.30 -11.59 -3.00
N GLN A 424 -40.78 -10.86 -2.02
CA GLN A 424 -40.37 -9.46 -2.22
C GLN A 424 -39.16 -9.34 -3.16
N MET A 425 -38.20 -10.26 -3.03
CA MET A 425 -37.05 -10.33 -3.95
C MET A 425 -37.51 -10.57 -5.40
N LEU A 426 -38.43 -11.53 -5.60
CA LEU A 426 -39.01 -11.83 -6.92
C LEU A 426 -39.79 -10.67 -7.53
N ALA A 427 -40.32 -9.75 -6.70
CA ALA A 427 -41.02 -8.58 -7.19
C ALA A 427 -40.07 -7.51 -7.76
N LEU A 428 -38.78 -7.55 -7.40
CA LEU A 428 -37.80 -6.51 -7.73
C LEU A 428 -36.71 -7.00 -8.69
N TYR A 429 -36.35 -8.27 -8.62
CA TYR A 429 -35.20 -8.81 -9.32
C TYR A 429 -35.58 -10.01 -10.20
N PRO A 430 -34.88 -10.23 -11.32
CA PRO A 430 -35.18 -11.32 -12.22
C PRO A 430 -35.05 -12.68 -11.52
N ALA A 431 -36.14 -13.44 -11.52
CA ALA A 431 -36.20 -14.76 -10.91
C ALA A 431 -35.05 -15.69 -11.35
N SER A 432 -34.64 -15.60 -12.62
CA SER A 432 -33.55 -16.40 -13.18
C SER A 432 -32.19 -16.18 -12.50
N LYS A 433 -31.96 -14.98 -11.93
CA LYS A 433 -30.69 -14.61 -11.28
C LYS A 433 -30.64 -14.94 -9.79
N LEU A 434 -31.78 -15.08 -9.12
CA LEU A 434 -31.84 -15.20 -7.65
C LEU A 434 -31.40 -16.58 -7.15
N ARG A 435 -30.51 -16.61 -6.15
CA ARG A 435 -30.06 -17.81 -5.42
C ARG A 435 -30.04 -17.56 -3.91
N LEU A 436 -30.54 -18.49 -3.11
CA LEU A 436 -30.50 -18.41 -1.64
C LEU A 436 -29.13 -18.91 -1.18
N THR A 437 -28.25 -18.00 -0.80
CA THR A 437 -26.81 -18.29 -0.58
C THR A 437 -26.44 -18.53 0.86
N GLU A 438 -27.27 -18.11 1.81
CA GLU A 438 -27.14 -18.51 3.20
C GLU A 438 -28.49 -18.53 3.90
N ILE A 439 -28.67 -19.56 4.73
CA ILE A 439 -29.77 -19.70 5.68
C ILE A 439 -29.33 -20.61 6.84
N GLY A 440 -29.93 -20.46 8.01
CA GLY A 440 -29.70 -21.40 9.11
C GLY A 440 -30.47 -21.06 10.37
N TYR A 441 -30.32 -21.93 11.37
CA TYR A 441 -30.88 -21.75 12.71
C TYR A 441 -29.88 -22.31 13.73
N PRO A 442 -29.43 -21.55 14.73
CA PRO A 442 -28.39 -21.98 15.65
C PRO A 442 -28.88 -23.09 16.60
N THR A 443 -28.02 -24.07 16.87
CA THR A 443 -28.33 -25.18 17.77
C THR A 443 -28.06 -24.88 19.24
N GLY A 444 -27.47 -23.72 19.55
CA GLY A 444 -27.03 -23.35 20.90
C GLY A 444 -26.73 -21.84 21.01
N GLY A 445 -26.40 -21.41 22.22
CA GLY A 445 -26.15 -20.02 22.58
C GLY A 445 -27.40 -19.24 23.01
N THR A 446 -27.24 -17.94 23.19
CA THR A 446 -28.29 -17.05 23.72
C THR A 446 -29.11 -16.43 22.58
N ALA A 447 -30.43 -16.36 22.74
CA ALA A 447 -31.30 -15.68 21.77
C ALA A 447 -30.94 -14.17 21.68
N PRO A 448 -30.99 -13.56 20.48
CA PRO A 448 -30.74 -12.13 20.35
C PRO A 448 -31.82 -11.32 21.06
N SER A 449 -31.44 -10.20 21.67
CA SER A 449 -32.34 -9.35 22.46
C SER A 449 -33.52 -8.80 21.65
N PHE A 450 -33.35 -8.63 20.34
CA PHE A 450 -34.37 -8.14 19.40
C PHE A 450 -35.28 -9.25 18.85
N ALA A 451 -34.93 -10.53 19.04
CA ALA A 451 -35.79 -11.67 18.71
C ALA A 451 -35.75 -12.72 19.83
N PRO A 452 -36.16 -12.36 21.07
CA PRO A 452 -35.93 -13.18 22.27
C PRO A 452 -36.73 -14.48 22.28
N LYS A 453 -37.77 -14.57 21.44
CA LYS A 453 -38.60 -15.78 21.26
C LYS A 453 -37.98 -16.79 20.31
N ASN A 454 -36.96 -16.39 19.55
CA ASN A 454 -36.26 -17.25 18.60
C ASN A 454 -35.13 -17.95 19.37
N THR A 455 -35.49 -18.96 20.15
CA THR A 455 -34.55 -19.65 21.04
C THR A 455 -33.62 -20.57 20.24
N PRO A 456 -32.29 -20.39 20.31
CA PRO A 456 -31.33 -21.35 19.79
C PRO A 456 -31.47 -22.69 20.52
N SER A 457 -31.62 -23.78 19.78
CA SER A 457 -31.56 -25.13 20.33
C SER A 457 -31.42 -26.14 19.21
N LEU A 458 -30.81 -27.29 19.50
CA LEU A 458 -30.70 -28.39 18.54
C LEU A 458 -32.08 -28.80 18.00
N GLN A 459 -33.09 -28.89 18.86
CA GLN A 459 -34.45 -29.25 18.46
C GLN A 459 -35.06 -28.22 17.49
N ASN A 460 -34.95 -26.93 17.78
CA ASN A 460 -35.50 -25.88 16.91
C ASN A 460 -34.78 -25.82 15.57
N SER A 461 -33.46 -26.01 15.58
CA SER A 461 -32.66 -26.04 14.37
C SER A 461 -33.01 -27.23 13.46
N VAL A 462 -33.18 -28.42 14.04
CA VAL A 462 -33.65 -29.62 13.32
C VAL A 462 -35.06 -29.40 12.75
N ASN A 463 -35.97 -28.81 13.53
CA ASN A 463 -37.33 -28.51 13.06
C ASN A 463 -37.31 -27.55 11.86
N PHE A 464 -36.50 -26.49 11.94
CA PHE A 464 -36.35 -25.51 10.88
C PHE A 464 -35.71 -26.14 9.62
N TYR A 465 -34.64 -26.92 9.77
CA TYR A 465 -34.01 -27.64 8.66
C TYR A 465 -34.98 -28.61 7.97
N ASN A 466 -35.74 -29.40 8.74
CA ASN A 466 -36.73 -30.32 8.17
C ASN A 466 -37.83 -29.59 7.40
N ALA A 467 -38.23 -28.40 7.85
CA ALA A 467 -39.13 -27.56 7.07
C ALA A 467 -38.43 -27.06 5.80
N PHE A 468 -37.21 -26.53 5.92
CA PHE A 468 -36.42 -25.99 4.80
C PHE A 468 -36.14 -27.00 3.70
N GLN A 469 -35.96 -28.29 4.02
CA GLN A 469 -35.86 -29.36 3.01
C GLN A 469 -37.08 -29.47 2.10
N ARG A 470 -38.24 -28.90 2.50
CA ARG A 470 -39.48 -28.86 1.72
C ARG A 470 -39.73 -27.49 1.09
N TRP A 471 -38.81 -26.54 1.26
CA TRP A 471 -38.95 -25.21 0.69
C TRP A 471 -38.87 -25.29 -0.83
N SER A 472 -39.91 -24.80 -1.49
CA SER A 472 -40.04 -24.80 -2.95
C SER A 472 -40.62 -23.46 -3.38
N PRO A 473 -39.78 -22.45 -3.68
CA PRO A 473 -40.28 -21.13 -4.06
C PRO A 473 -41.01 -21.19 -5.40
N LYS A 474 -42.00 -20.31 -5.59
CA LYS A 474 -42.85 -20.27 -6.80
C LYS A 474 -42.10 -19.95 -8.09
N ALA A 475 -40.98 -19.23 -7.98
CA ALA A 475 -40.13 -18.81 -9.08
C ALA A 475 -38.74 -18.44 -8.54
N GLY A 476 -37.76 -18.47 -9.44
CA GLY A 476 -36.36 -18.38 -9.04
C GLY A 476 -35.98 -19.57 -8.16
N GLY A 477 -34.90 -19.42 -7.42
CA GLY A 477 -34.33 -20.54 -6.69
C GLY A 477 -33.52 -21.44 -7.63
N GLY A 478 -33.01 -22.51 -7.05
CA GLY A 478 -31.94 -23.34 -7.61
C GLY A 478 -31.22 -24.01 -6.46
N GLU A 479 -29.89 -24.00 -6.49
CA GLU A 479 -29.11 -24.35 -5.31
C GLU A 479 -29.43 -23.41 -4.14
N ALA A 480 -29.53 -24.00 -2.96
CA ALA A 480 -29.69 -23.28 -1.71
C ALA A 480 -28.67 -23.79 -0.69
N PHE A 481 -28.17 -22.89 0.14
CA PHE A 481 -27.00 -23.15 0.98
C PHE A 481 -27.32 -22.90 2.44
N TRP A 482 -27.06 -23.91 3.26
CA TRP A 482 -27.06 -23.78 4.71
C TRP A 482 -25.74 -23.13 5.14
N TYR A 483 -25.78 -22.20 6.09
CA TYR A 483 -24.65 -21.35 6.47
C TYR A 483 -23.34 -22.11 6.68
N SER A 484 -23.36 -23.18 7.50
CA SER A 484 -22.15 -23.93 7.78
C SER A 484 -22.36 -25.43 7.98
N MET A 485 -21.37 -26.22 7.56
CA MET A 485 -21.28 -27.64 7.89
C MET A 485 -20.82 -27.87 9.33
N PHE A 486 -19.89 -27.04 9.84
CA PHE A 486 -19.26 -27.21 11.16
C PHE A 486 -19.56 -26.01 12.06
N ASP A 487 -19.68 -26.27 13.36
CA ASP A 487 -19.64 -25.19 14.35
C ASP A 487 -18.28 -24.48 14.32
N LEU A 488 -18.26 -23.25 14.81
CA LEU A 488 -17.01 -22.55 15.08
C LEU A 488 -16.35 -23.16 16.32
N ARG A 489 -15.02 -23.10 16.37
CA ARG A 489 -14.27 -23.55 17.54
C ARG A 489 -14.57 -22.62 18.73
N ALA A 490 -14.39 -23.15 19.94
CA ALA A 490 -14.63 -22.36 21.15
C ALA A 490 -13.71 -21.12 21.23
N ASP A 491 -12.46 -21.25 20.76
CA ASP A 491 -11.44 -20.21 20.68
C ASP A 491 -11.60 -19.25 19.49
N ASP A 492 -12.61 -19.46 18.64
CA ASP A 492 -12.88 -18.56 17.52
C ASP A 492 -13.45 -17.21 18.02
N THR A 493 -12.77 -16.14 17.65
CA THR A 493 -13.10 -14.75 18.02
C THR A 493 -13.67 -13.94 16.84
N THR A 494 -13.90 -14.58 15.68
CA THR A 494 -14.37 -13.89 14.47
C THR A 494 -15.84 -13.49 14.58
N GLN A 495 -16.64 -14.22 15.36
CA GLN A 495 -18.03 -13.90 15.62
C GLN A 495 -18.26 -13.44 17.07
N PRO A 496 -18.85 -12.24 17.28
CA PRO A 496 -18.99 -11.65 18.60
C PRO A 496 -20.12 -12.27 19.42
N ALA A 497 -21.15 -12.84 18.76
CA ALA A 497 -22.29 -13.45 19.42
C ALA A 497 -22.11 -14.96 19.57
N ASP A 498 -22.27 -15.46 20.79
CA ASP A 498 -22.12 -16.88 21.13
C ASP A 498 -22.97 -17.81 20.24
N LEU A 499 -24.21 -17.40 19.92
CA LEU A 499 -25.11 -18.16 19.05
C LEU A 499 -24.51 -18.44 17.65
N GLU A 500 -23.64 -17.57 17.15
CA GLU A 500 -23.07 -17.68 15.80
C GLU A 500 -22.05 -18.81 15.71
N LYS A 501 -21.55 -19.30 16.85
CA LYS A 501 -20.70 -20.48 16.91
C LYS A 501 -21.44 -21.79 16.65
N HIS A 502 -22.77 -21.77 16.64
CA HIS A 502 -23.61 -22.98 16.74
C HIS A 502 -24.48 -23.29 15.51
N PHE A 503 -24.18 -22.75 14.34
CA PHE A 503 -24.97 -22.99 13.12
C PHE A 503 -24.61 -24.29 12.36
N GLY A 504 -23.51 -24.96 12.71
CA GLY A 504 -23.05 -26.15 12.02
C GLY A 504 -23.96 -27.35 12.20
N PHE A 505 -23.93 -28.28 11.26
CA PHE A 505 -24.51 -29.60 11.46
C PHE A 505 -23.63 -30.50 12.34
N LEU A 506 -22.31 -30.30 12.24
CA LEU A 506 -21.29 -31.06 12.94
C LEU A 506 -20.65 -30.19 14.03
N THR A 507 -20.20 -30.80 15.12
CA THR A 507 -19.42 -30.08 16.12
C THR A 507 -18.02 -29.75 15.59
N ALA A 508 -17.44 -28.64 16.06
CA ALA A 508 -16.13 -28.16 15.62
C ALA A 508 -14.99 -29.13 15.98
N ASP A 509 -15.10 -29.77 17.14
CA ASP A 509 -14.05 -30.56 17.79
C ASP A 509 -14.03 -32.02 17.33
N THR A 510 -15.15 -32.73 17.48
CA THR A 510 -15.26 -34.17 17.20
C THR A 510 -15.66 -34.47 15.77
N ARG A 511 -16.07 -33.44 15.00
CA ARG A 511 -16.64 -33.56 13.65
C ARG A 511 -17.82 -34.53 13.59
N GLN A 512 -18.47 -34.78 14.72
CA GLN A 512 -19.64 -35.65 14.80
C GLN A 512 -20.90 -34.87 14.47
N ARG A 513 -21.87 -35.54 13.86
CA ARG A 513 -23.20 -34.99 13.64
C ARG A 513 -23.87 -34.76 15.00
N LYS A 514 -24.54 -33.62 15.16
CA LYS A 514 -25.28 -33.31 16.39
C LYS A 514 -26.48 -34.24 16.60
N VAL A 515 -27.11 -34.69 15.51
CA VAL A 515 -28.16 -35.72 15.54
C VAL A 515 -28.21 -36.45 14.19
N ALA A 516 -28.74 -37.68 14.19
CA ALA A 516 -28.99 -38.42 12.96
C ALA A 516 -29.91 -37.64 11.99
N ASN A 517 -29.67 -37.79 10.69
CA ASN A 517 -30.45 -37.13 9.62
C ASN A 517 -30.42 -35.59 9.63
N TYR A 518 -29.44 -34.99 10.30
CA TYR A 518 -29.17 -33.54 10.34
C TYR A 518 -27.66 -33.31 10.07
N PRO A 519 -27.24 -33.12 8.79
CA PRO A 519 -28.08 -33.02 7.61
C PRO A 519 -28.45 -34.41 7.06
N LEU A 520 -29.41 -34.43 6.13
CA LEU A 520 -29.72 -35.61 5.34
C LEU A 520 -28.56 -35.92 4.39
N LEU A 521 -28.32 -37.21 4.14
CA LEU A 521 -27.35 -37.63 3.13
C LEU A 521 -27.89 -37.37 1.72
N LEU A 522 -27.03 -36.89 0.83
CA LEU A 522 -27.37 -36.60 -0.56
C LEU A 522 -27.82 -37.89 -1.28
N GLN A 523 -28.99 -37.85 -1.93
CA GLN A 523 -29.44 -38.92 -2.83
C GLN A 523 -29.08 -38.55 -4.28
N THR A 524 -28.34 -39.39 -4.99
CA THR A 524 -27.83 -39.10 -6.34
C THR A 524 -28.94 -39.18 -7.41
N THR A 525 -29.14 -38.10 -8.18
CA THR A 525 -29.93 -38.11 -9.44
C THR A 525 -29.15 -37.38 -10.58
N PRO A 526 -29.37 -37.71 -11.88
CA PRO A 526 -28.44 -37.43 -12.99
C PRO A 526 -28.58 -36.02 -13.62
N PRO A 527 -27.55 -35.52 -14.36
CA PRO A 527 -27.43 -34.10 -14.74
C PRO A 527 -28.08 -33.70 -16.09
N PRO A 528 -28.51 -32.43 -16.30
CA PRO A 528 -29.05 -31.91 -17.55
C PRO A 528 -28.02 -31.24 -18.49
N ALA A 529 -28.39 -31.05 -19.78
CA ALA A 529 -27.55 -30.75 -20.95
C ALA A 529 -27.20 -29.24 -21.20
N PRO A 530 -26.18 -28.91 -22.05
CA PRO A 530 -25.59 -27.56 -22.20
C PRO A 530 -26.21 -26.66 -23.30
N ILE A 531 -26.04 -25.33 -23.17
CA ILE A 531 -26.57 -24.25 -24.04
C ILE A 531 -25.45 -23.55 -24.86
N PRO A 532 -25.70 -23.00 -26.09
CA PRO A 532 -24.68 -22.55 -27.06
C PRO A 532 -24.24 -21.07 -26.95
N ALA A 533 -23.13 -20.70 -27.62
CA ALA A 533 -22.38 -19.44 -27.49
C ALA A 533 -22.70 -18.36 -28.57
N PRO A 534 -22.53 -17.04 -28.29
CA PRO A 534 -22.66 -15.97 -29.30
C PRO A 534 -21.35 -15.23 -29.70
N THR A 535 -21.45 -14.65 -30.92
CA THR A 535 -20.53 -14.01 -31.89
C THR A 535 -19.94 -12.64 -31.46
N PRO A 536 -18.81 -12.13 -32.05
CA PRO A 536 -18.02 -11.02 -31.50
C PRO A 536 -18.40 -9.59 -31.97
N ALA A 537 -17.95 -8.58 -31.21
CA ALA A 537 -18.26 -7.14 -31.33
C ALA A 537 -17.04 -6.28 -31.80
N PRO A 538 -17.26 -5.04 -32.31
CA PRO A 538 -16.32 -4.28 -33.14
C PRO A 538 -15.32 -3.38 -32.38
N THR A 539 -14.34 -2.86 -33.13
CA THR A 539 -13.11 -2.14 -32.76
C THR A 539 -13.31 -0.78 -32.04
N PRO A 540 -12.35 -0.31 -31.19
CA PRO A 540 -12.54 0.76 -30.21
C PRO A 540 -12.38 2.20 -30.76
N ALA A 541 -13.01 3.16 -30.06
CA ALA A 541 -12.93 4.60 -30.29
C ALA A 541 -11.91 5.31 -29.34
N PRO A 542 -11.45 6.55 -29.66
CA PRO A 542 -10.35 7.24 -28.99
C PRO A 542 -10.73 7.88 -27.63
N PRO A 543 -9.75 8.37 -26.84
CA PRO A 543 -9.90 8.65 -25.40
C PRO A 543 -10.73 9.91 -25.07
N PRO A 544 -11.35 9.97 -23.87
CA PRO A 544 -12.32 11.02 -23.51
C PRO A 544 -11.71 12.30 -22.92
N ALA A 545 -12.45 13.40 -23.09
CA ALA A 545 -12.14 14.77 -22.65
C ALA A 545 -12.58 15.07 -21.18
N PRO A 546 -12.23 16.24 -20.58
CA PRO A 546 -12.42 16.54 -19.16
C PRO A 546 -13.90 16.55 -18.71
N VAL A 547 -14.17 16.02 -17.51
CA VAL A 547 -15.53 15.86 -16.96
C VAL A 547 -15.94 17.10 -16.15
N ASN A 548 -16.87 17.89 -16.69
CA ASN A 548 -17.53 19.02 -16.03
C ASN A 548 -18.72 18.53 -15.18
N GLY A 549 -18.67 18.68 -13.85
CA GLY A 549 -19.75 18.35 -12.92
C GLY A 549 -19.46 18.76 -11.46
N PRO A 550 -20.46 18.80 -10.54
CA PRO A 550 -20.29 19.29 -9.17
C PRO A 550 -19.34 18.45 -8.30
N ARG A 551 -18.22 19.05 -7.87
CA ARG A 551 -17.22 18.47 -6.96
C ARG A 551 -17.19 19.24 -5.63
N GLY A 552 -17.03 18.55 -4.50
CA GLY A 552 -16.73 19.21 -3.23
C GLY A 552 -15.30 19.77 -3.22
N PRO A 553 -14.79 20.21 -2.04
CA PRO A 553 -13.35 20.44 -1.88
C PRO A 553 -12.53 19.30 -2.49
N GLN A 554 -11.45 19.62 -3.21
CA GLN A 554 -10.61 18.63 -3.89
C GLN A 554 -9.53 18.05 -2.97
N GLY A 555 -9.25 18.71 -1.85
CA GLY A 555 -8.41 18.20 -0.77
C GLY A 555 -8.99 18.48 0.61
N VAL A 556 -8.29 18.03 1.64
CA VAL A 556 -8.70 18.18 3.05
C VAL A 556 -7.48 18.44 3.93
N LEU A 557 -7.66 19.20 5.02
CA LEU A 557 -6.64 19.27 6.06
C LEU A 557 -6.58 17.96 6.84
N TYR A 558 -5.37 17.52 7.14
CA TYR A 558 -5.11 16.34 7.94
C TYR A 558 -4.19 16.67 9.12
N SER A 559 -4.56 16.16 10.28
CA SER A 559 -3.71 16.04 11.46
C SER A 559 -4.07 14.77 12.25
N PRO A 560 -3.13 14.18 13.01
CA PRO A 560 -3.39 13.03 13.87
C PRO A 560 -3.98 13.43 15.24
N PHE A 561 -4.44 14.67 15.42
CA PHE A 561 -4.85 15.20 16.74
C PHE A 561 -6.07 14.49 17.34
N HIS A 562 -6.81 13.77 16.51
CA HIS A 562 -7.90 12.90 16.93
C HIS A 562 -7.44 11.58 17.55
N ALA A 563 -6.25 11.09 17.19
CA ALA A 563 -5.76 9.78 17.56
C ALA A 563 -5.41 9.73 19.04
N ASP A 564 -5.71 8.61 19.72
CA ASP A 564 -5.40 8.46 21.13
C ASP A 564 -3.88 8.45 21.38
N GLU A 565 -3.12 7.94 20.41
CA GLU A 565 -1.67 7.88 20.40
C GLU A 565 -1.03 9.28 20.43
N TYR A 566 -1.62 10.28 19.77
CA TYR A 566 -1.04 11.62 19.72
C TYR A 566 -1.43 12.46 20.96
N PRO A 567 -0.51 13.18 21.65
CA PRO A 567 0.93 13.25 21.43
C PRO A 567 1.75 12.31 22.32
N ASN A 568 1.11 11.41 23.07
CA ASN A 568 1.72 10.75 24.23
C ASN A 568 2.37 9.40 23.92
N ASP A 569 2.01 8.75 22.81
CA ASP A 569 2.48 7.43 22.40
C ASP A 569 3.19 7.50 21.04
N LEU A 570 4.37 8.12 21.03
CA LEU A 570 5.11 8.45 19.81
C LEU A 570 5.54 7.22 18.99
N LYS A 571 5.68 6.04 19.61
CA LYS A 571 5.97 4.79 18.89
C LYS A 571 4.82 4.37 17.97
N ASN A 572 3.59 4.72 18.30
CA ASN A 572 2.39 4.26 17.60
C ASN A 572 1.73 5.36 16.75
N VAL A 573 2.19 6.61 16.83
CA VAL A 573 1.61 7.72 16.05
C VAL A 573 1.74 7.48 14.53
N GLY A 574 2.81 6.83 14.07
CA GLY A 574 2.96 6.47 12.65
C GLY A 574 1.89 5.48 12.16
N ALA A 575 1.52 4.50 12.99
CA ALA A 575 0.46 3.55 12.68
C ALA A 575 -0.91 4.25 12.61
N ALA A 576 -1.17 5.18 13.52
CA ALA A 576 -2.37 6.02 13.48
C ALA A 576 -2.43 6.83 12.18
N ILE A 577 -1.34 7.51 11.81
CA ILE A 577 -1.26 8.28 10.56
C ILE A 577 -1.50 7.39 9.34
N SER A 578 -0.93 6.19 9.30
CA SER A 578 -1.13 5.24 8.20
C SER A 578 -2.61 4.88 8.03
N LEU A 579 -3.28 4.49 9.13
CA LEU A 579 -4.71 4.15 9.12
C LEU A 579 -5.58 5.34 8.69
N ASP A 580 -5.22 6.53 9.16
CA ASP A 580 -5.96 7.74 8.83
C ASP A 580 -5.88 8.03 7.32
N LEU A 581 -4.68 8.04 6.76
CA LEU A 581 -4.48 8.40 5.36
C LEU A 581 -5.07 7.36 4.40
N GLN A 582 -5.17 6.09 4.79
CA GLN A 582 -5.95 5.09 4.05
C GLN A 582 -7.43 5.48 3.96
N LEU A 583 -8.02 5.92 5.07
CA LEU A 583 -9.42 6.36 5.08
C LEU A 583 -9.61 7.68 4.33
N VAL A 584 -8.66 8.62 4.45
CA VAL A 584 -8.67 9.89 3.71
C VAL A 584 -8.68 9.64 2.21
N ARG A 585 -7.86 8.69 1.71
CA ARG A 585 -7.82 8.33 0.28
C ARG A 585 -9.18 7.89 -0.28
N THR A 586 -10.05 7.31 0.54
CA THR A 586 -11.40 6.92 0.07
C THR A 586 -12.26 8.13 -0.34
N ARG A 587 -11.88 9.34 0.09
CA ARG A 587 -12.65 10.58 -0.08
C ARG A 587 -11.91 11.69 -0.82
N PHE A 588 -10.59 11.76 -0.69
CA PHE A 588 -9.76 12.82 -1.29
C PHE A 588 -8.53 12.22 -1.96
N SER A 589 -8.07 12.87 -3.03
CA SER A 589 -6.81 12.56 -3.72
C SER A 589 -5.65 13.43 -3.25
N SER A 590 -5.93 14.42 -2.40
CA SER A 590 -4.92 15.31 -1.86
C SER A 590 -5.22 15.70 -0.42
N ILE A 591 -4.15 15.89 0.35
CA ILE A 591 -4.19 16.40 1.71
C ILE A 591 -3.34 17.65 1.83
N ARG A 592 -3.66 18.45 2.85
CA ARG A 592 -2.81 19.50 3.36
C ARG A 592 -2.51 19.23 4.83
N THR A 593 -1.32 19.58 5.29
CA THR A 593 -0.99 19.57 6.73
C THR A 593 -0.59 20.97 7.19
N GLU A 594 -0.61 21.19 8.50
CA GLU A 594 -0.05 22.42 9.11
C GLU A 594 1.41 22.24 9.55
N TYR A 595 1.81 21.00 9.81
CA TYR A 595 3.14 20.60 10.24
C TYR A 595 3.74 19.61 9.23
N SER A 596 5.07 19.60 9.14
CA SER A 596 5.80 18.69 8.26
C SER A 596 6.08 17.35 8.94
N ASN A 597 6.19 17.39 10.27
CA ASN A 597 6.23 16.23 11.15
C ASN A 597 5.38 16.46 12.40
N PHE A 598 4.95 15.36 13.02
CA PHE A 598 4.23 15.33 14.29
C PHE A 598 5.13 14.64 15.32
N TYR A 599 5.82 15.41 16.17
CA TYR A 599 6.85 14.91 17.10
C TYR A 599 7.91 14.05 16.40
N ARG A 600 8.53 14.58 15.34
CA ARG A 600 9.57 13.91 14.53
C ARG A 600 9.08 12.73 13.69
N VAL A 601 7.78 12.47 13.65
CA VAL A 601 7.19 11.54 12.68
C VAL A 601 6.77 12.33 11.44
N ASP A 602 7.57 12.22 10.38
CA ASP A 602 7.33 12.88 9.10
C ASP A 602 6.06 12.36 8.44
N VAL A 603 5.17 13.24 8.01
CA VAL A 603 3.87 12.84 7.43
C VAL A 603 3.97 12.40 5.97
N THR A 604 5.00 12.87 5.25
CA THR A 604 5.17 12.69 3.81
C THR A 604 5.29 11.22 3.36
N PRO A 605 6.06 10.34 4.04
CA PRO A 605 6.13 8.92 3.69
C PRO A 605 4.76 8.23 3.72
N PHE A 606 3.92 8.54 4.71
CA PHE A 606 2.59 7.95 4.84
C PHE A 606 1.65 8.41 3.71
N ALA A 607 1.69 9.69 3.36
CA ALA A 607 0.91 10.22 2.23
C ALA A 607 1.34 9.60 0.90
N ALA A 608 2.66 9.41 0.71
CA ALA A 608 3.22 8.75 -0.47
C ALA A 608 2.78 7.28 -0.56
N ALA A 609 2.77 6.54 0.55
CA ALA A 609 2.41 5.14 0.62
C ALA A 609 0.98 4.85 0.13
N VAL A 610 0.04 5.77 0.37
CA VAL A 610 -1.34 5.68 -0.12
C VAL A 610 -1.57 6.47 -1.42
N GLY A 611 -0.53 7.04 -2.03
CA GLY A 611 -0.64 7.79 -3.29
C GLY A 611 -1.46 9.08 -3.21
N LEU A 612 -1.51 9.74 -2.04
CA LEU A 612 -2.10 11.07 -1.88
C LEU A 612 -1.12 12.16 -2.32
N LYS A 613 -1.61 13.23 -2.96
CA LYS A 613 -0.84 14.46 -3.15
C LYS A 613 -0.80 15.26 -1.85
N LEU A 614 0.31 15.94 -1.57
CA LEU A 614 0.54 16.64 -0.31
C LEU A 614 0.94 18.10 -0.52
N THR A 615 0.14 19.02 0.02
CA THR A 615 0.59 20.38 0.34
C THR A 615 1.12 20.38 1.77
N LEU A 616 2.45 20.40 1.93
CA LEU A 616 3.11 20.17 3.20
C LEU A 616 3.18 21.47 4.02
N GLY A 617 2.58 21.47 5.20
CA GLY A 617 2.74 22.57 6.16
C GLY A 617 4.12 22.55 6.81
N VAL A 618 4.68 23.72 7.10
CA VAL A 618 5.84 23.89 7.97
C VAL A 618 5.38 24.74 9.14
N GLY A 619 5.17 24.08 10.29
CA GLY A 619 4.66 24.73 11.50
C GLY A 619 5.68 25.74 12.04
N MET A 620 5.31 27.02 12.06
CA MET A 620 6.20 28.07 12.59
C MET A 620 6.09 28.17 14.11
N THR A 621 7.25 28.29 14.74
CA THR A 621 7.42 28.59 16.16
C THR A 621 8.69 29.43 16.36
N ARG A 622 8.83 30.07 17.52
CA ARG A 622 10.10 30.66 17.96
C ARG A 622 10.96 29.69 18.76
N GLU A 623 10.45 28.49 19.01
CA GLU A 623 11.16 27.43 19.72
C GLU A 623 12.18 26.74 18.80
N THR A 624 13.15 26.07 19.41
CA THR A 624 14.26 25.43 18.69
C THR A 624 13.80 24.31 17.75
N TRP A 625 12.63 23.72 17.99
CA TRP A 625 12.08 22.65 17.14
C TRP A 625 11.58 23.13 15.77
N TYR A 626 11.53 24.43 15.49
CA TYR A 626 11.27 24.92 14.13
C TYR A 626 12.26 24.31 13.12
N ALA A 627 13.52 24.12 13.52
CA ALA A 627 14.54 23.50 12.68
C ALA A 627 14.17 22.08 12.23
N ASP A 628 13.51 21.30 13.10
CA ASP A 628 13.03 19.96 12.76
C ASP A 628 11.94 20.03 11.67
N GLN A 629 11.02 21.00 11.77
CA GLN A 629 9.98 21.19 10.76
C GLN A 629 10.57 21.53 9.38
N VAL A 630 11.58 22.40 9.36
CA VAL A 630 12.27 22.76 8.11
C VAL A 630 13.08 21.57 7.57
N ALA A 631 13.73 20.79 8.43
CA ALA A 631 14.47 19.59 8.02
C ALA A 631 13.54 18.57 7.34
N SER A 632 12.43 18.20 7.99
CA SER A 632 11.42 17.29 7.41
C SER A 632 10.87 17.81 6.08
N ALA A 633 10.67 19.12 5.95
CA ALA A 633 10.18 19.72 4.71
C ALA A 633 11.19 19.62 3.55
N VAL A 634 12.49 19.78 3.85
CA VAL A 634 13.55 19.58 2.85
C VAL A 634 13.69 18.10 2.49
N SER A 635 13.68 17.19 3.46
CA SER A 635 13.67 15.75 3.23
C SER A 635 12.48 15.32 2.38
N ALA A 636 11.29 15.87 2.65
CA ALA A 636 10.07 15.58 1.91
C ALA A 636 10.20 15.95 0.42
N VAL A 637 10.76 17.12 0.10
CA VAL A 637 10.99 17.55 -1.28
C VAL A 637 12.06 16.71 -1.97
N LYS A 638 13.13 16.36 -1.25
CA LYS A 638 14.24 15.57 -1.78
C LYS A 638 13.81 14.14 -2.12
N TYR A 639 13.10 13.48 -1.20
CA TYR A 639 12.82 12.04 -1.28
C TYR A 639 11.43 11.72 -1.85
N PHE A 640 10.46 12.63 -1.73
CA PHE A 640 9.08 12.41 -2.21
C PHE A 640 8.59 13.50 -3.19
N PRO A 641 9.37 13.88 -4.22
CA PRO A 641 9.02 14.98 -5.13
C PRO A 641 7.75 14.71 -5.95
N ARG A 642 7.36 13.43 -6.11
CA ARG A 642 6.10 13.04 -6.78
C ARG A 642 4.88 13.21 -5.87
N THR A 643 5.06 13.29 -4.56
CA THR A 643 3.99 13.43 -3.56
C THR A 643 3.73 14.92 -3.28
N ILE A 644 4.80 15.72 -3.16
CA ILE A 644 4.72 17.14 -2.81
C ILE A 644 4.18 17.99 -3.95
N SER A 645 3.16 18.80 -3.64
CA SER A 645 2.55 19.76 -4.58
C SER A 645 2.96 21.21 -4.30
N ALA A 646 3.12 21.57 -3.03
CA ALA A 646 3.59 22.87 -2.55
C ALA A 646 3.98 22.76 -1.07
N LEU A 647 4.69 23.77 -0.55
CA LEU A 647 4.92 23.97 0.88
C LEU A 647 4.22 25.24 1.37
N THR A 648 3.66 25.20 2.58
CA THR A 648 3.09 26.37 3.26
C THR A 648 3.74 26.60 4.61
N VAL A 649 4.38 27.74 4.80
CA VAL A 649 5.12 28.12 6.00
C VAL A 649 4.23 28.98 6.89
N GLY A 650 3.83 28.44 8.03
CA GLY A 650 2.85 29.06 8.92
C GLY A 650 1.39 28.91 8.42
N SER A 651 0.49 28.79 9.40
CA SER A 651 -0.96 28.67 9.22
C SER A 651 -1.64 29.57 10.26
N GLU A 652 -2.42 30.56 9.83
CA GLU A 652 -3.26 31.45 10.66
C GLU A 652 -2.55 32.10 11.86
N ASN A 653 -1.27 32.43 11.67
CA ASN A 653 -0.38 32.89 12.72
C ASN A 653 0.12 34.33 12.51
N ALA A 654 -0.21 34.97 11.38
CA ALA A 654 0.12 36.36 11.13
C ALA A 654 -0.68 37.29 12.05
N TYR A 655 0.02 38.13 12.82
CA TYR A 655 -0.55 39.18 13.69
C TYR A 655 -1.62 38.68 14.69
N ARG A 656 -1.58 37.40 15.08
CA ARG A 656 -2.45 36.82 16.12
C ARG A 656 -1.73 36.86 17.47
N GLY A 657 -1.88 37.97 18.20
CA GLY A 657 -1.12 38.22 19.43
C GLY A 657 0.36 38.42 19.11
N ASP A 658 1.24 37.87 19.95
CA ASP A 658 2.70 37.97 19.76
C ASP A 658 3.26 36.94 18.76
N ASN A 659 2.42 36.31 17.92
CA ASN A 659 2.83 35.20 17.03
C ASN A 659 3.87 35.61 15.99
N PHE A 660 3.50 36.11 14.80
CA PHE A 660 4.48 36.46 13.76
C PHE A 660 4.01 37.66 12.97
N ASN A 661 4.92 38.56 12.63
CA ASN A 661 4.65 39.63 11.67
C ASN A 661 4.98 39.16 10.24
N ALA A 662 4.72 39.99 9.22
CA ALA A 662 5.01 39.64 7.84
C ALA A 662 6.50 39.41 7.56
N ASP A 663 7.42 40.14 8.20
CA ASP A 663 8.86 39.96 8.00
C ASP A 663 9.34 38.60 8.52
N ASP A 664 8.83 38.15 9.67
CA ASP A 664 9.13 36.83 10.22
C ASP A 664 8.77 35.72 9.21
N ILE A 665 7.57 35.80 8.62
CA ILE A 665 7.07 34.81 7.66
C ILE A 665 7.83 34.90 6.33
N ILE A 666 8.11 36.12 5.84
CA ILE A 666 8.93 36.34 4.64
C ILE A 666 10.32 35.71 4.80
N ALA A 667 10.98 35.95 5.94
CA ALA A 667 12.29 35.39 6.23
C ALA A 667 12.26 33.86 6.22
N ALA A 668 11.22 33.27 6.82
CA ALA A 668 11.00 31.82 6.84
C ALA A 668 10.78 31.23 5.43
N ILE A 669 9.93 31.86 4.61
CA ILE A 669 9.69 31.46 3.22
C ILE A 669 10.99 31.50 2.41
N ARG A 670 11.74 32.61 2.49
CA ARG A 670 13.00 32.77 1.76
C ARG A 670 14.05 31.74 2.22
N GLY A 671 14.12 31.46 3.51
CA GLY A 671 15.01 30.43 4.07
C GLY A 671 14.72 29.04 3.53
N ILE A 672 13.43 28.69 3.36
CA ILE A 672 13.04 27.42 2.74
C ILE A 672 13.36 27.42 1.24
N LYS A 673 12.98 28.47 0.50
CA LYS A 673 13.26 28.57 -0.95
C LYS A 673 14.75 28.46 -1.27
N ALA A 674 15.63 28.98 -0.41
CA ALA A 674 17.07 28.86 -0.57
C ALA A 674 17.57 27.40 -0.48
N ARG A 675 16.86 26.53 0.27
CA ARG A 675 17.19 25.11 0.43
C ARG A 675 16.54 24.22 -0.64
N ILE A 676 15.41 24.64 -1.20
CA ILE A 676 14.59 23.86 -2.17
C ILE A 676 14.04 24.73 -3.31
N PRO A 677 14.86 25.12 -4.31
CA PRO A 677 14.50 26.16 -5.29
C PRO A 677 13.40 25.77 -6.30
N ASN A 678 13.06 24.47 -6.44
CA ASN A 678 12.17 23.96 -7.49
C ASN A 678 10.75 23.62 -7.01
N VAL A 679 10.37 24.02 -5.80
CA VAL A 679 9.03 23.76 -5.24
C VAL A 679 8.35 25.08 -4.89
N LYS A 680 7.04 25.15 -5.14
CA LYS A 680 6.23 26.33 -4.76
C LYS A 680 6.17 26.46 -3.25
N VAL A 681 6.51 27.64 -2.72
CA VAL A 681 6.48 27.93 -1.28
C VAL A 681 5.58 29.14 -1.00
N GLY A 682 4.75 29.03 0.01
CA GLY A 682 3.77 30.05 0.39
C GLY A 682 3.50 30.10 1.89
N THR A 683 2.40 30.72 2.27
CA THR A 683 1.85 30.72 3.64
C THR A 683 0.34 30.67 3.58
N VAL A 684 -0.31 30.27 4.68
CA VAL A 684 -1.77 30.30 4.79
C VAL A 684 -2.20 31.19 5.94
N GLN A 685 -3.06 32.16 5.63
CA GLN A 685 -3.58 33.10 6.62
C GLN A 685 -5.08 33.29 6.42
N ARG A 686 -5.79 33.79 7.43
CA ARG A 686 -7.22 34.07 7.37
C ARG A 686 -7.47 35.22 6.40
N ALA A 687 -8.61 35.18 5.71
CA ALA A 687 -9.01 36.29 4.84
C ALA A 687 -9.13 37.63 5.60
N ALA A 688 -9.44 37.58 6.89
CA ALA A 688 -9.45 38.76 7.75
C ALA A 688 -8.06 39.42 7.88
N GLU A 689 -6.96 38.65 7.93
CA GLU A 689 -5.60 39.19 7.93
C GLU A 689 -5.24 39.74 6.55
N TRP A 690 -5.47 38.95 5.49
CA TRP A 690 -5.21 39.36 4.11
C TRP A 690 -5.95 40.65 3.71
N LEU A 691 -7.18 40.87 4.20
CA LEU A 691 -7.98 42.04 3.84
C LEU A 691 -7.83 43.21 4.82
N ASN A 692 -7.19 43.02 5.99
CA ASN A 692 -7.09 44.04 7.02
C ASN A 692 -6.42 45.32 6.47
N PRO A 693 -7.11 46.47 6.45
CA PRO A 693 -6.54 47.73 5.97
C PRO A 693 -5.29 48.16 6.76
N ALA A 694 -5.23 47.87 8.06
CA ALA A 694 -4.09 48.20 8.90
C ALA A 694 -2.84 47.36 8.57
N LEU A 695 -3.02 46.16 8.00
CA LEU A 695 -1.93 45.26 7.62
C LEU A 695 -1.62 45.31 6.12
N ARG A 696 -2.28 46.19 5.34
CA ARG A 696 -2.26 46.14 3.88
C ARG A 696 -0.84 46.15 3.28
N ALA A 697 0.01 47.05 3.77
CA ALA A 697 1.38 47.17 3.28
C ALA A 697 2.18 45.88 3.55
N ASP A 698 2.01 45.31 4.73
CA ASP A 698 2.70 44.09 5.16
C ASP A 698 2.24 42.86 4.39
N MET A 699 0.92 42.68 4.23
CA MET A 699 0.37 41.53 3.52
C MET A 699 0.64 41.58 2.01
N VAL A 700 0.66 42.77 1.39
CA VAL A 700 1.12 42.91 0.00
C VAL A 700 2.58 42.50 -0.14
N ARG A 701 3.45 42.91 0.79
CA ARG A 701 4.87 42.53 0.77
C ARG A 701 5.05 41.02 0.95
N LEU A 702 4.34 40.42 1.91
CA LEU A 702 4.33 38.97 2.12
C LEU A 702 3.85 38.19 0.88
N SER A 703 2.82 38.69 0.18
CA SER A 703 2.30 38.06 -1.03
C SER A 703 3.30 38.00 -2.20
N GLN A 704 4.26 38.93 -2.24
CA GLN A 704 5.28 38.98 -3.29
C GLN A 704 6.28 37.83 -3.17
N ASP A 705 6.61 37.42 -1.95
CA ASP A 705 7.50 36.28 -1.68
C ASP A 705 6.81 34.92 -1.77
N CYS A 706 5.48 34.89 -1.79
CA CYS A 706 4.69 33.67 -1.94
C CYS A 706 4.59 33.22 -3.41
N ASP A 707 4.78 31.93 -3.67
CA ASP A 707 4.32 31.28 -4.91
C ASP A 707 2.88 30.79 -4.79
N VAL A 708 2.44 30.58 -3.54
CA VAL A 708 1.08 30.18 -3.16
C VAL A 708 0.60 31.05 -2.00
N ILE A 709 -0.55 31.69 -2.16
CA ILE A 709 -1.20 32.49 -1.13
C ILE A 709 -2.40 31.70 -0.63
N GLY A 710 -2.21 30.99 0.47
CA GLY A 710 -3.29 30.22 1.10
C GLY A 710 -4.22 31.11 1.91
N VAL A 711 -5.51 30.85 1.77
CA VAL A 711 -6.58 31.61 2.44
C VAL A 711 -7.45 30.66 3.26
N THR A 712 -7.62 30.96 4.54
CA THR A 712 -8.71 30.42 5.36
C THR A 712 -9.92 31.33 5.31
N LEU A 713 -11.10 30.77 5.03
CA LEU A 713 -12.39 31.46 5.17
C LEU A 713 -13.16 30.98 6.41
N SER A 714 -13.11 31.78 7.49
CA SER A 714 -13.84 31.53 8.74
C SER A 714 -15.31 31.97 8.66
N LEU A 715 -16.04 31.49 7.64
CA LEU A 715 -17.38 31.97 7.30
C LEU A 715 -18.40 31.78 8.44
N TYR A 716 -18.22 30.72 9.26
CA TYR A 716 -19.12 30.43 10.38
C TYR A 716 -19.27 31.61 11.35
N ASP A 717 -18.20 32.35 11.62
CA ASP A 717 -18.21 33.47 12.56
C ASP A 717 -18.39 34.84 11.90
N THR A 718 -18.21 34.91 10.58
CA THR A 718 -18.11 36.18 9.85
C THR A 718 -19.33 36.49 9.00
N ASP A 719 -20.06 35.47 8.54
CA ASP A 719 -21.16 35.61 7.57
C ASP A 719 -22.44 34.92 8.03
N ASN A 720 -23.59 35.33 7.47
CA ASN A 720 -24.86 34.63 7.68
C ASN A 720 -25.04 33.56 6.59
N LEU A 721 -25.01 32.28 6.97
CA LEU A 721 -24.95 31.13 6.08
C LEU A 721 -26.25 30.32 6.05
N THR A 722 -27.39 30.96 6.38
CA THR A 722 -28.70 30.29 6.53
C THR A 722 -29.27 29.69 5.24
N THR A 723 -28.71 29.99 4.07
CA THR A 723 -29.15 29.42 2.78
C THR A 723 -27.97 29.04 1.89
N PRO A 724 -28.11 28.05 0.99
CA PRO A 724 -27.06 27.70 0.04
C PRO A 724 -26.59 28.87 -0.85
N ALA A 725 -27.50 29.76 -1.24
CA ALA A 725 -27.17 30.96 -2.00
C ALA A 725 -26.31 31.94 -1.20
N ALA A 726 -26.56 32.06 0.11
CA ALA A 726 -25.75 32.90 1.00
C ALA A 726 -24.32 32.34 1.16
N VAL A 727 -24.15 31.02 1.21
CA VAL A 727 -22.82 30.39 1.24
C VAL A 727 -22.01 30.75 -0.02
N ALA A 728 -22.60 30.55 -1.21
CA ALA A 728 -21.93 30.88 -2.46
C ALA A 728 -21.61 32.39 -2.57
N ALA A 729 -22.56 33.25 -2.19
CA ALA A 729 -22.37 34.70 -2.20
C ALA A 729 -21.26 35.17 -1.26
N ALA A 730 -21.16 34.57 -0.06
CA ALA A 730 -20.10 34.89 0.90
C ALA A 730 -18.72 34.53 0.32
N ILE A 731 -18.55 33.32 -0.21
CA ILE A 731 -17.28 32.88 -0.81
C ILE A 731 -16.88 33.81 -1.96
N ASP A 732 -17.82 34.12 -2.86
CA ASP A 732 -17.58 35.03 -3.99
C ASP A 732 -17.19 36.44 -3.54
N GLN A 733 -17.84 36.98 -2.51
CA GLN A 733 -17.53 38.31 -1.99
C GLN A 733 -16.12 38.39 -1.38
N TRP A 734 -15.77 37.43 -0.53
CA TRP A 734 -14.43 37.35 0.05
C TRP A 734 -13.38 37.18 -1.05
N TRP A 735 -13.61 36.28 -1.99
CA TRP A 735 -12.64 36.01 -3.04
C TRP A 735 -12.45 37.17 -4.01
N ARG A 736 -13.53 37.88 -4.40
CA ARG A 736 -13.42 39.09 -5.22
C ARG A 736 -12.59 40.17 -4.51
N SER A 737 -12.77 40.31 -3.20
CA SER A 737 -12.01 41.27 -2.40
C SER A 737 -10.52 40.91 -2.33
N LEU A 738 -10.20 39.62 -2.20
CA LEU A 738 -8.83 39.12 -2.21
C LEU A 738 -8.18 39.27 -3.59
N ALA A 739 -8.86 38.86 -4.65
CA ALA A 739 -8.36 38.94 -6.04
C ALA A 739 -8.20 40.38 -6.55
N ALA A 740 -8.87 41.35 -5.92
CA ALA A 740 -8.66 42.77 -6.21
C ALA A 740 -7.32 43.30 -5.65
N LEU A 741 -6.70 42.59 -4.70
CA LEU A 741 -5.49 43.02 -4.00
C LEU A 741 -4.28 42.13 -4.29
N TYR A 742 -4.51 40.84 -4.59
CA TYR A 742 -3.47 39.83 -4.72
C TYR A 742 -3.55 39.11 -6.07
N PRO A 743 -2.41 38.62 -6.60
CA PRO A 743 -2.39 37.92 -7.88
C PRO A 743 -3.26 36.68 -7.83
N ALA A 744 -4.29 36.64 -8.68
CA ALA A 744 -5.28 35.57 -8.67
C ALA A 744 -4.60 34.21 -8.80
N GLU A 745 -3.62 34.06 -9.71
CA GLU A 745 -2.84 32.85 -10.00
C GLU A 745 -2.11 32.24 -8.80
N LYS A 746 -1.90 33.01 -7.74
CA LYS A 746 -1.28 32.54 -6.50
C LYS A 746 -2.29 32.18 -5.42
N LEU A 747 -3.52 32.71 -5.47
CA LEU A 747 -4.53 32.52 -4.42
C LEU A 747 -5.08 31.10 -4.41
N GLN A 748 -5.17 30.50 -3.21
CA GLN A 748 -5.72 29.16 -3.00
C GLN A 748 -6.61 29.13 -1.76
N LEU A 749 -7.82 28.56 -1.87
CA LEU A 749 -8.76 28.44 -0.77
C LEU A 749 -8.43 27.21 0.07
N MET A 750 -7.50 27.35 1.00
CA MET A 750 -6.84 26.21 1.66
C MET A 750 -7.48 25.75 2.97
N ASN A 751 -8.53 26.42 3.44
CA ASN A 751 -9.30 25.99 4.59
C ASN A 751 -10.71 26.62 4.56
N ILE A 752 -11.74 25.79 4.45
CA ILE A 752 -13.15 26.19 4.56
C ILE A 752 -13.97 25.05 5.19
N GLY A 753 -14.82 25.39 6.16
CA GLY A 753 -15.63 24.39 6.85
C GLY A 753 -16.75 24.99 7.69
N PHE A 754 -17.54 24.11 8.29
CA PHE A 754 -18.67 24.45 9.16
C PHE A 754 -18.71 23.45 10.32
N PRO A 755 -18.79 23.91 11.57
CA PRO A 755 -18.70 23.03 12.74
C PRO A 755 -19.94 22.14 12.86
N THR A 756 -19.73 20.87 13.19
CA THR A 756 -20.82 19.89 13.38
C THR A 756 -21.36 19.88 14.81
N SER A 757 -20.72 20.59 15.74
CA SER A 757 -21.18 20.79 17.11
C SER A 757 -20.56 22.06 17.69
N GLY A 758 -21.20 22.63 18.71
CA GLY A 758 -20.75 23.85 19.37
C GLY A 758 -21.87 24.88 19.54
N ALA A 759 -21.49 26.07 20.01
CA ALA A 759 -22.42 27.18 20.19
C ALA A 759 -22.77 27.86 18.86
N THR A 760 -23.97 28.43 18.79
CA THR A 760 -24.40 29.30 17.68
C THR A 760 -23.44 30.49 17.55
N SER A 761 -22.98 30.77 16.34
CA SER A 761 -22.11 31.94 16.07
C SER A 761 -22.83 33.27 16.33
N ALA A 762 -22.05 34.34 16.46
CA ALA A 762 -22.58 35.71 16.53
C ALA A 762 -23.38 36.13 15.28
N LYS A 763 -23.27 35.37 14.18
CA LYS A 763 -23.98 35.61 12.91
C LYS A 763 -25.28 34.80 12.80
N GLY A 764 -25.63 34.04 13.82
CA GLY A 764 -26.85 33.22 13.86
C GLY A 764 -26.71 31.85 13.20
N ASN A 765 -25.51 31.47 12.75
CA ASN A 765 -25.26 30.11 12.25
C ASN A 765 -25.29 29.12 13.42
N ILE A 766 -26.07 28.05 13.29
CA ILE A 766 -26.18 26.99 14.30
C ILE A 766 -25.25 25.85 13.91
N ALA A 767 -24.30 25.50 14.78
CA ALA A 767 -23.44 24.33 14.58
C ALA A 767 -24.28 23.04 14.63
N GLY A 768 -23.95 22.08 13.77
CA GLY A 768 -24.68 20.82 13.68
C GLY A 768 -24.30 20.03 12.44
N VAL A 769 -24.44 18.70 12.52
CA VAL A 769 -24.12 17.79 11.40
C VAL A 769 -24.93 18.16 10.15
N ASP A 770 -26.24 18.38 10.29
CA ASP A 770 -27.12 18.72 9.17
C ASP A 770 -26.75 20.07 8.53
N GLN A 771 -26.37 21.05 9.34
CA GLN A 771 -25.94 22.36 8.88
C GLN A 771 -24.58 22.28 8.17
N ALA A 772 -23.65 21.47 8.69
CA ALA A 772 -22.35 21.24 8.05
C ALA A 772 -22.49 20.49 6.72
N VAL A 773 -23.38 19.49 6.64
CA VAL A 773 -23.74 18.79 5.39
C VAL A 773 -24.35 19.77 4.40
N SER A 774 -25.26 20.63 4.85
CA SER A 774 -25.89 21.65 4.01
C SER A 774 -24.86 22.66 3.48
N PHE A 775 -23.92 23.09 4.32
CA PHE A 775 -22.81 23.95 3.93
C PHE A 775 -21.90 23.28 2.90
N TYR A 776 -21.46 22.04 3.14
CA TYR A 776 -20.64 21.28 2.20
C TYR A 776 -21.32 21.12 0.83
N ASN A 777 -22.61 20.80 0.82
CA ASN A 777 -23.38 20.69 -0.42
C ASN A 777 -23.53 22.03 -1.13
N ALA A 778 -23.68 23.13 -0.39
CA ALA A 778 -23.70 24.48 -0.97
C ALA A 778 -22.36 24.85 -1.62
N VAL A 779 -21.23 24.57 -0.96
CA VAL A 779 -19.89 24.75 -1.54
C VAL A 779 -19.73 23.92 -2.81
N ARG A 780 -20.04 22.63 -2.74
CA ARG A 780 -19.97 21.69 -3.88
C ARG A 780 -20.78 22.13 -5.10
N ASN A 781 -21.98 22.67 -4.85
CA ASN A 781 -22.90 23.05 -5.92
C ASN A 781 -22.65 24.46 -6.45
N SER A 782 -21.77 25.24 -5.81
CA SER A 782 -21.35 26.55 -6.30
C SER A 782 -20.33 26.44 -7.44
N ALA A 783 -20.04 27.56 -8.11
CA ALA A 783 -18.98 27.63 -9.13
C ALA A 783 -17.61 27.19 -8.59
N TRP A 784 -17.36 27.39 -7.29
CA TRP A 784 -16.16 26.94 -6.58
C TRP A 784 -16.00 25.42 -6.59
N GLY A 785 -17.11 24.70 -6.42
CA GLY A 785 -17.13 23.24 -6.50
C GLY A 785 -17.20 22.70 -7.94
N GLN A 786 -17.61 23.49 -8.92
CA GLN A 786 -17.92 23.00 -10.27
C GLN A 786 -16.84 23.18 -11.32
N GLY A 787 -15.81 24.02 -11.12
CA GLY A 787 -14.77 24.16 -12.15
C GLY A 787 -13.90 25.41 -12.11
N ASN A 788 -13.66 26.02 -10.96
CA ASN A 788 -12.62 27.04 -10.87
C ASN A 788 -11.21 26.40 -10.98
N SER A 789 -10.25 27.15 -11.52
CA SER A 789 -8.82 26.75 -11.56
C SER A 789 -8.15 26.73 -10.18
N TRP A 790 -8.85 27.21 -9.15
CA TRP A 790 -8.35 27.32 -7.78
C TRP A 790 -8.69 26.05 -7.02
N PRO A 791 -7.71 25.30 -6.49
CA PRO A 791 -8.05 24.16 -5.69
C PRO A 791 -8.65 24.63 -4.35
N THR A 792 -9.53 23.80 -3.79
CA THR A 792 -10.32 24.10 -2.57
C THR A 792 -10.13 22.97 -1.56
N TRP A 793 -9.83 23.32 -0.32
CA TRP A 793 -9.55 22.36 0.76
C TRP A 793 -10.58 22.46 1.88
N GLY A 794 -11.14 21.32 2.27
CA GLY A 794 -12.00 21.20 3.44
C GLY A 794 -11.23 21.39 4.75
N ALA A 795 -11.92 21.91 5.77
CA ALA A 795 -11.29 22.34 7.01
C ALA A 795 -10.56 21.26 7.78
N ASP A 796 -11.18 20.10 8.01
CA ASP A 796 -10.54 18.96 8.69
C ASP A 796 -11.18 17.64 8.23
N PHE A 797 -10.38 16.57 8.20
CA PHE A 797 -10.94 15.24 7.93
C PHE A 797 -11.57 14.62 9.19
N TYR A 798 -10.90 14.72 10.33
CA TYR A 798 -11.34 14.16 11.61
C TYR A 798 -11.68 15.27 12.59
N ASP A 799 -12.64 15.01 13.47
CA ASP A 799 -12.76 15.77 14.71
C ASP A 799 -11.62 15.47 15.65
N ASP A 800 -11.18 16.49 16.36
CA ASP A 800 -10.20 16.30 17.40
C ASP A 800 -10.83 15.68 18.64
N LYS A 801 -10.03 14.88 19.36
CA LYS A 801 -10.47 14.33 20.64
C LYS A 801 -10.68 15.47 21.66
N PRO A 802 -11.56 15.29 22.67
CA PRO A 802 -11.86 16.35 23.63
C PRO A 802 -10.63 16.95 24.34
N ALA A 803 -9.61 16.14 24.58
CA ALA A 803 -8.36 16.54 25.22
C ALA A 803 -7.39 17.31 24.29
N SER A 804 -7.68 17.40 22.98
CA SER A 804 -6.86 18.18 22.05
C SER A 804 -6.82 19.65 22.45
N VAL A 805 -5.67 20.28 22.24
CA VAL A 805 -5.44 21.72 22.44
C VAL A 805 -5.93 22.57 21.28
N SER A 806 -6.36 21.93 20.19
CA SER A 806 -6.92 22.61 19.01
C SER A 806 -8.18 23.41 19.36
N PRO A 807 -8.31 24.65 18.84
CA PRO A 807 -9.50 25.47 19.02
C PRO A 807 -10.70 25.01 18.18
N THR A 808 -10.49 24.17 17.16
CA THR A 808 -11.50 23.77 16.16
C THR A 808 -11.81 22.28 16.21
N LYS A 809 -12.40 21.81 17.31
CA LYS A 809 -12.54 20.37 17.59
C LYS A 809 -13.60 19.63 16.76
N SER A 810 -14.51 20.35 16.12
CA SER A 810 -15.75 19.78 15.56
C SER A 810 -15.94 20.04 14.07
N TYR A 811 -14.87 20.31 13.31
CA TYR A 811 -14.94 20.63 11.89
C TYR A 811 -14.75 19.41 10.96
N GLY A 812 -14.41 18.26 11.53
CA GLY A 812 -14.13 17.05 10.78
C GLY A 812 -15.34 16.52 10.01
N TYR A 813 -15.08 15.83 8.91
CA TYR A 813 -16.10 15.01 8.27
C TYR A 813 -16.35 13.69 9.01
N PHE A 814 -15.33 13.21 9.73
CA PHE A 814 -15.35 12.02 10.56
C PHE A 814 -15.25 12.41 12.03
N THR A 815 -15.77 11.56 12.90
CA THR A 815 -15.53 11.66 14.35
C THR A 815 -14.07 11.34 14.66
N ALA A 816 -13.64 11.63 15.89
CA ALA A 816 -12.31 11.27 16.36
C ALA A 816 -12.04 9.75 16.31
N GLN A 817 -13.10 8.92 16.30
CA GLN A 817 -13.04 7.45 16.19
C GLN A 817 -13.18 6.95 14.76
N ARG A 818 -12.87 7.79 13.75
CA ARG A 818 -12.89 7.45 12.33
C ARG A 818 -14.27 7.01 11.80
N GLN A 819 -15.35 7.48 12.43
CA GLN A 819 -16.72 7.22 11.96
C GLN A 819 -17.24 8.39 11.13
N ALA A 820 -17.84 8.13 9.97
CA ALA A 820 -18.43 9.19 9.15
C ALA A 820 -19.60 9.84 9.90
N LYS A 821 -19.63 11.17 9.96
CA LYS A 821 -20.71 11.89 10.68
C LYS A 821 -22.03 11.90 9.93
N ALA A 822 -21.97 11.84 8.61
CA ALA A 822 -23.14 11.76 7.73
C ALA A 822 -22.79 11.02 6.44
N SER A 823 -23.82 10.45 5.80
CA SER A 823 -23.66 9.86 4.47
C SER A 823 -23.27 10.95 3.45
N ASN A 824 -22.35 10.62 2.55
CA ASN A 824 -21.90 11.53 1.49
C ASN A 824 -21.30 12.87 2.00
N PHE A 825 -20.77 12.88 3.23
CA PHE A 825 -20.09 14.02 3.86
C PHE A 825 -18.68 13.60 4.34
N PRO A 826 -17.64 13.78 3.51
CA PRO A 826 -17.71 14.19 2.11
C PRO A 826 -18.10 12.99 1.23
N LEU A 827 -18.42 13.25 -0.04
CA LEU A 827 -18.56 12.20 -1.04
C LEU A 827 -17.28 11.40 -1.19
N THR A 828 -17.43 10.14 -1.62
CA THR A 828 -16.30 9.40 -2.17
C THR A 828 -15.94 9.99 -3.52
N GLN A 829 -14.65 10.20 -3.80
CA GLN A 829 -14.22 10.50 -5.16
C GLN A 829 -14.51 9.30 -6.07
N ALA A 830 -15.11 9.54 -7.23
CA ALA A 830 -15.06 8.59 -8.33
C ALA A 830 -13.62 8.58 -8.84
N CYS A 831 -12.94 7.44 -8.76
CA CYS A 831 -11.65 7.23 -9.41
C CYS A 831 -11.82 7.10 -10.92
#